data_AF-A0A5J4RPK4-F1
#
_entry.id   AF-A0A5J4RPK4-F1
#
_cell.length_a   1.000
_cell.length_b   1.000
_cell.length_c   1.000
_cell.angle_alpha   90.00
_cell.angle_beta   90.00
_cell.angle_gamma   90.00
#
_symmetry.space_group_name_H-M   'P 1'
#
loop_
_entity.id
_entity.type
_entity.pdbx_description
1 polymer ?
#
loop_
_entity_poly.entity_id
_entity_poly.type
_entity_poly.pdbx_seq_one_letter_code
_entity_poly.pdbx_strand_id
1 'polypeptide(L)'
;MKIFTYYTGNAFLNNALMTIEALMKANSVEKVTTGKLIELFHEPIKGFSLLEINLMMKNYTMIFGRNSLLCNYDNKIKGDAYNKLMLNIFNGYECDGDNVCAISGLRFNRTFETFMKEMLIEIDPSGAQKKDITINRGWFPLIGGLGSDAQALPQAQFTYKIHPICIAILQFLPLSSLVYKRGLLLVDSCNYSFARRYVAENVNKVKERIEFFTYEQQQIDNIKDTKGNYLLKAIDLIAKMEDLYGNYFDLNLWSYSNSGTGANCEIDRIPNEFLRKLVRLRQKSAIGEEVKRILCDKNANSFIEAFQNKEDWWGLYPTSKYKGVSPEFFEAYYEEIGLGYKIQYAKYIAYLISKYQTKSFGKYLKKSDAYENNSYHIDLYSVFFKATEEGLWDWKHQIKILDVPNQLPLILSYKALHQVIHFFYQAYKSKDFPIKQIEDIDETEIQYNVTWLCNWLVSLIFNDSKSKRLVKDLKNLSYTSYSLVSFHSLFLRNAERESVNMDVIFSSFYTNEGKYTDAGIKKLLRIYFSQSDEEKKEKKEVNWEKKEVPNDFKSWFEVIDNFAYDYIVYRLYRLTKNTEFAVDAKTYDRLWRDISDIPNDNRFIIWIEDVINKLNDYQEENKRMKWNEEDLLYNPLGERSVSFVSFLIRLSFKKLFYKYVIKK
;
A
#
# COMPACT_ATOMS: atom_id res chain seq x y z
N MET A 1 23.87 38.25 28.90
CA MET A 1 24.72 37.12 28.48
C MET A 1 23.90 36.18 27.62
N LYS A 2 24.43 35.69 26.48
CA LYS A 2 23.75 34.69 25.64
C LYS A 2 23.77 33.35 26.37
N ILE A 3 22.66 32.61 26.35
CA ILE A 3 22.57 31.30 27.01
C ILE A 3 22.89 30.18 26.00
N PHE A 4 22.28 30.24 24.81
CA PHE A 4 22.47 29.26 23.73
C PHE A 4 22.76 29.95 22.40
N THR A 5 23.63 29.35 21.58
CA THR A 5 23.86 29.74 20.18
C THR A 5 23.06 28.90 19.19
N TYR A 6 22.78 27.65 19.53
CA TYR A 6 22.02 26.71 18.72
C TYR A 6 21.00 25.97 19.59
N TYR A 7 20.00 25.34 18.96
CA TYR A 7 19.10 24.44 19.66
C TYR A 7 19.85 23.21 20.18
N THR A 8 19.36 22.67 21.30
CA THR A 8 20.06 21.65 22.09
C THR A 8 19.85 20.21 21.60
N GLY A 9 19.00 20.02 20.58
CA GLY A 9 18.52 18.70 20.16
C GLY A 9 17.53 18.03 21.14
N ASN A 10 17.34 18.54 22.36
CA ASN A 10 16.34 18.03 23.29
C ASN A 10 14.96 18.64 23.00
N ALA A 11 13.95 17.82 22.70
CA ALA A 11 12.63 18.28 22.29
C ALA A 11 11.94 19.18 23.35
N PHE A 12 12.05 18.88 24.64
CA PHE A 12 11.44 19.67 25.72
C PHE A 12 12.08 21.05 25.82
N LEU A 13 13.42 21.08 25.90
CA LEU A 13 14.16 22.33 26.03
C LEU A 13 14.04 23.19 24.76
N ASN A 14 14.09 22.58 23.58
CA ASN A 14 13.88 23.29 22.33
C ASN A 14 12.48 23.88 22.24
N ASN A 15 11.42 23.13 22.57
CA ASN A 15 10.06 23.67 22.57
C ASN A 15 9.93 24.82 23.57
N ALA A 16 10.50 24.72 24.76
CA ALA A 16 10.50 25.81 25.74
C ALA A 16 11.23 27.06 25.24
N LEU A 17 12.40 26.90 24.62
CA LEU A 17 13.15 28.00 23.98
C LEU A 17 12.35 28.63 22.84
N MET A 18 11.72 27.84 21.99
CA MET A 18 10.87 28.33 20.89
C MET A 18 9.63 29.05 21.43
N THR A 19 9.10 28.63 22.58
CA THR A 19 8.02 29.33 23.28
C THR A 19 8.47 30.70 23.76
N ILE A 20 9.62 30.77 24.43
CA ILE A 20 10.23 32.02 24.88
C ILE A 20 10.47 32.96 23.69
N GLU A 21 11.03 32.45 22.59
CA GLU A 21 11.22 33.23 21.37
C GLU A 21 9.91 33.77 20.81
N ALA A 22 8.85 32.96 20.77
CA ALA A 22 7.54 33.40 20.31
C ALA A 22 6.96 34.50 21.20
N LEU A 23 7.11 34.38 22.53
CA LEU A 23 6.67 35.40 23.49
C LEU A 23 7.38 36.74 23.26
N MET A 24 8.69 36.73 23.05
CA MET A 24 9.48 37.94 22.80
C MET A 24 9.54 38.38 21.32
N LYS A 25 8.84 37.67 20.41
CA LYS A 25 8.90 37.88 18.96
C LYS A 25 10.34 37.85 18.40
N ALA A 26 11.17 36.93 18.91
CA ALA A 26 12.55 36.76 18.48
C ALA A 26 12.69 35.84 17.27
N ASN A 27 13.69 36.13 16.45
CA ASN A 27 14.02 35.37 15.23
C ASN A 27 15.20 34.41 15.40
N SER A 28 15.76 34.26 16.60
CA SER A 28 16.84 33.30 16.88
C SER A 28 16.96 33.01 18.39
N VAL A 29 17.41 31.80 18.72
CA VAL A 29 17.66 31.34 20.11
C VAL A 29 18.73 32.16 20.81
N GLU A 30 19.67 32.74 20.05
CA GLU A 30 20.72 33.63 20.58
C GLU A 30 20.19 34.87 21.29
N LYS A 31 18.96 35.28 20.97
CA LYS A 31 18.31 36.43 21.60
C LYS A 31 17.77 36.09 23.00
N VAL A 32 17.69 34.79 23.35
CA VAL A 32 17.31 34.34 24.68
C VAL A 32 18.50 34.54 25.62
N THR A 33 18.39 35.59 26.43
CA THR A 33 19.39 35.98 27.44
C THR A 33 18.73 35.99 28.82
N THR A 34 19.53 35.90 29.89
CA THR A 34 19.01 35.97 31.26
C THR A 34 18.19 37.23 31.54
N GLY A 35 18.64 38.39 31.05
CA GLY A 35 17.87 39.64 31.15
C GLY A 35 16.51 39.54 30.47
N LYS A 36 16.43 38.94 29.28
CA LYS A 36 15.14 38.71 28.59
C LYS A 36 14.26 37.67 29.29
N LEU A 37 14.84 36.66 29.93
CA LEU A 37 14.07 35.72 30.74
C LEU A 37 13.46 36.41 31.96
N ILE A 38 14.19 37.29 32.63
CA ILE A 38 13.69 38.08 33.77
C ILE A 38 12.58 39.02 33.31
N GLU A 39 12.76 39.72 32.18
CA GLU A 39 11.70 40.55 31.59
C GLU A 39 10.42 39.75 31.35
N LEU A 40 10.51 38.61 30.63
CA LEU A 40 9.36 37.75 30.34
C LEU A 40 8.75 37.11 31.59
N PHE A 41 9.55 36.83 32.61
CA PHE A 41 9.08 36.27 33.87
C PHE A 41 8.16 37.25 34.61
N HIS A 42 8.43 38.55 34.48
CA HIS A 42 7.63 39.63 35.07
C HIS A 42 6.55 40.18 34.14
N GLU A 43 6.63 39.95 32.82
CA GLU A 43 5.65 40.42 31.84
C GLU A 43 4.30 39.68 32.01
N PRO A 44 3.21 40.38 32.37
CA PRO A 44 1.93 39.74 32.58
C PRO A 44 1.21 39.43 31.26
N ILE A 45 0.59 38.26 31.15
CA ILE A 45 -0.33 37.92 30.04
C ILE A 45 -1.75 38.09 30.57
N LYS A 46 -2.50 39.07 30.04
CA LYS A 46 -3.83 39.48 30.56
C LYS A 46 -3.81 39.74 32.07
N GLY A 47 -2.78 40.41 32.57
CA GLY A 47 -2.66 40.73 33.99
C GLY A 47 -2.22 39.56 34.89
N PHE A 48 -2.00 38.36 34.34
CA PHE A 48 -1.48 37.21 35.08
C PHE A 48 0.03 37.06 34.88
N SER A 49 0.77 36.87 35.96
CA SER A 49 2.18 36.46 35.95
C SER A 49 2.35 35.02 35.47
N LEU A 50 3.59 34.65 35.08
CA LEU A 50 3.91 33.27 34.68
C LEU A 50 3.58 32.26 35.80
N LEU A 51 3.83 32.62 37.06
CA LEU A 51 3.47 31.82 38.23
C LEU A 51 1.97 31.54 38.29
N GLU A 52 1.14 32.58 38.17
CA GLU A 52 -0.32 32.43 38.22
C GLU A 52 -0.83 31.57 37.07
N ILE A 53 -0.31 31.78 35.85
CA ILE A 53 -0.68 30.98 34.68
C ILE A 53 -0.31 29.51 34.91
N ASN A 54 0.91 29.22 35.36
CA ASN A 54 1.36 27.86 35.63
C ASN A 54 0.54 27.17 36.73
N LEU A 55 0.09 27.90 37.76
CA LEU A 55 -0.82 27.38 38.78
C LEU A 55 -2.23 27.08 38.24
N MET A 56 -2.71 27.87 37.28
CA MET A 56 -4.06 27.72 36.71
C MET A 56 -4.12 26.69 35.59
N MET A 57 -3.03 26.42 34.86
CA MET A 57 -3.09 25.52 33.72
C MET A 57 -3.11 24.03 34.10
N LYS A 58 -4.09 23.30 33.56
CA LYS A 58 -4.21 21.85 33.78
C LYS A 58 -2.99 21.06 33.29
N ASN A 59 -2.37 21.50 32.19
CA ASN A 59 -1.20 20.83 31.59
C ASN A 59 0.07 20.93 32.44
N TYR A 60 0.17 21.84 33.42
CA TYR A 60 1.38 22.02 34.22
C TYR A 60 1.77 20.71 34.95
N THR A 61 0.78 20.06 35.57
CA THR A 61 0.98 18.76 36.24
C THR A 61 1.25 17.60 35.27
N MET A 62 0.89 17.73 33.99
CA MET A 62 1.27 16.75 32.97
C MET A 62 2.75 16.86 32.58
N ILE A 63 3.39 18.02 32.77
CA ILE A 63 4.83 18.21 32.54
C ILE A 63 5.60 17.81 33.80
N PHE A 64 5.28 18.47 34.92
CA PHE A 64 6.08 18.48 36.14
C PHE A 64 5.52 17.58 37.25
N GLY A 65 4.42 16.88 37.00
CA GLY A 65 3.80 16.03 38.02
C GLY A 65 3.28 16.80 39.24
N ARG A 66 2.73 16.05 40.19
CA ARG A 66 2.30 16.60 41.49
C ARG A 66 3.47 16.90 42.42
N ASN A 67 4.64 16.34 42.13
CA ASN A 67 5.82 16.50 42.99
C ASN A 67 6.61 17.80 42.80
N SER A 68 6.16 18.65 41.87
CA SER A 68 6.79 19.92 41.56
C SER A 68 6.57 20.98 42.64
N LEU A 69 7.40 22.03 42.64
CA LEU A 69 7.35 23.12 43.62
C LEU A 69 5.95 23.76 43.76
N LEU A 70 5.26 23.97 42.65
CA LEU A 70 3.94 24.60 42.63
C LEU A 70 2.80 23.70 43.15
N CYS A 71 3.06 22.40 43.33
CA CYS A 71 2.06 21.42 43.78
C CYS A 71 2.36 20.80 45.15
N ASN A 72 3.65 20.60 45.49
CA ASN A 72 4.06 19.88 46.69
C ASN A 72 4.38 20.75 47.92
N TYR A 73 4.46 22.07 47.76
CA TYR A 73 4.77 22.99 48.84
C TYR A 73 3.51 23.60 49.44
N ASP A 74 3.56 23.96 50.73
CA ASP A 74 2.47 24.64 51.42
C ASP A 74 2.07 25.90 50.64
N ASN A 75 0.75 26.10 50.49
CA ASN A 75 0.15 27.22 49.79
C ASN A 75 0.68 28.57 50.27
N LYS A 76 1.12 28.68 51.53
CA LYS A 76 1.70 29.91 52.10
C LYS A 76 3.07 30.27 51.56
N ILE A 77 3.87 29.29 51.14
CA ILE A 77 5.29 29.50 50.77
C ILE A 77 5.57 29.21 49.29
N LYS A 78 4.70 28.46 48.60
CA LYS A 78 4.99 27.95 47.24
C LYS A 78 5.21 29.04 46.19
N GLY A 79 4.47 30.15 46.27
CA GLY A 79 4.57 31.26 45.31
C GLY A 79 5.89 32.00 45.45
N ASP A 80 6.22 32.39 46.67
CA ASP A 80 7.49 33.06 47.00
C ASP A 80 8.69 32.18 46.71
N ALA A 81 8.59 30.87 47.04
CA ALA A 81 9.61 29.89 46.73
C ALA A 81 9.87 29.76 45.22
N TYR A 82 8.81 29.73 44.41
CA TYR A 82 8.94 29.66 42.96
C TYR A 82 9.59 30.92 42.40
N ASN A 83 9.09 32.10 42.79
CA ASN A 83 9.64 33.37 42.32
C ASN A 83 11.12 33.52 42.68
N LYS A 84 11.47 33.30 43.95
CA LYS A 84 12.86 33.38 44.41
C LYS A 84 13.77 32.36 43.72
N LEU A 85 13.33 31.11 43.59
CA LEU A 85 14.13 30.07 42.93
C LEU A 85 14.43 30.45 41.47
N MET A 86 13.41 30.86 40.71
CA MET A 86 13.59 31.24 39.31
C MET A 86 14.51 32.45 39.15
N LEU A 87 14.29 33.50 39.94
CA LEU A 87 15.13 34.72 39.91
C LEU A 87 16.57 34.44 40.34
N ASN A 88 16.78 33.62 41.37
CA ASN A 88 18.12 33.22 41.80
C ASN A 88 18.84 32.45 40.69
N ILE A 89 18.15 31.54 39.98
CA ILE A 89 18.70 30.82 38.84
C ILE A 89 19.05 31.76 37.67
N PHE A 90 18.16 32.71 37.33
CA PHE A 90 18.43 33.65 36.23
C PHE A 90 19.62 34.57 36.52
N ASN A 91 19.69 35.11 37.73
CA ASN A 91 20.75 36.01 38.17
C ASN A 91 22.07 35.28 38.41
N GLY A 92 22.01 34.01 38.84
CA GLY A 92 23.16 33.16 39.11
C GLY A 92 23.63 32.32 37.92
N TYR A 93 23.20 32.66 36.69
CA TYR A 93 23.62 31.95 35.48
C TYR A 93 25.13 32.11 35.22
N GLU A 94 25.75 31.01 34.82
CA GLU A 94 27.16 30.90 34.46
C GLU A 94 27.29 30.04 33.19
N CYS A 95 28.43 30.11 32.49
CA CYS A 95 28.66 29.29 31.28
C CYS A 95 29.98 28.51 31.32
N ASP A 96 30.62 28.47 32.48
CA ASP A 96 31.87 27.82 32.78
C ASP A 96 31.74 27.00 34.06
N GLY A 97 32.68 26.07 34.27
CA GLY A 97 32.68 25.20 35.45
C GLY A 97 32.99 23.74 35.17
N ASP A 98 33.09 22.99 36.26
CA ASP A 98 33.54 21.60 36.28
C ASP A 98 32.42 20.61 35.93
N ASN A 99 31.15 21.00 36.13
CA ASN A 99 30.02 20.18 35.72
C ASN A 99 29.64 20.47 34.27
N VAL A 100 29.22 19.42 33.55
CA VAL A 100 28.66 19.52 32.20
C VAL A 100 27.21 19.06 32.25
N CYS A 101 26.31 19.86 31.68
CA CYS A 101 24.89 19.51 31.61
C CYS A 101 24.67 18.35 30.64
N ALA A 102 24.09 17.25 31.13
CA ALA A 102 23.80 16.06 30.33
C ALA A 102 22.79 16.30 29.20
N ILE A 103 21.99 17.37 29.29
CA ILE A 103 20.93 17.68 28.32
C ILE A 103 21.40 18.69 27.28
N SER A 104 22.12 19.73 27.70
CA SER A 104 22.42 20.89 26.84
C SER A 104 23.90 21.11 26.58
N GLY A 105 24.79 20.39 27.28
CA GLY A 105 26.25 20.58 27.18
C GLY A 105 26.80 21.82 27.87
N LEU A 106 25.96 22.68 28.46
CA LEU A 106 26.42 23.86 29.20
C LEU A 106 27.28 23.47 30.41
N ARG A 107 28.32 24.27 30.68
CA ARG A 107 29.17 24.12 31.87
C ARG A 107 28.67 24.98 33.03
N PHE A 108 28.79 24.45 34.24
CA PHE A 108 28.35 25.12 35.46
C PHE A 108 29.05 24.56 36.72
N ASN A 109 29.09 25.34 37.79
CA ASN A 109 29.56 24.98 39.12
C ASN A 109 28.40 24.90 40.12
N ARG A 110 27.50 25.89 40.12
CA ARG A 110 26.35 25.99 41.02
C ARG A 110 25.26 25.04 40.59
N THR A 111 25.05 23.99 41.39
CA THR A 111 24.03 22.96 41.12
C THR A 111 22.63 23.44 41.51
N PHE A 112 21.61 22.74 41.00
CA PHE A 112 20.22 23.01 41.38
C PHE A 112 19.98 22.86 42.89
N GLU A 113 20.64 21.87 43.51
CA GLU A 113 20.60 21.65 44.96
C GLU A 113 21.11 22.88 45.74
N THR A 114 22.15 23.56 45.24
CA THR A 114 22.66 24.79 45.85
C THR A 114 21.61 25.90 45.82
N PHE A 115 20.99 26.15 44.66
CA PHE A 115 19.93 27.15 44.53
C PHE A 115 18.70 26.82 45.39
N MET A 116 18.32 25.54 45.46
CA MET A 116 17.21 25.08 46.30
C MET A 116 17.50 25.29 47.79
N LYS A 117 18.71 24.95 48.26
CA LYS A 117 19.11 25.16 49.66
C LYS A 117 19.09 26.63 50.05
N GLU A 118 19.67 27.49 49.23
CA GLU A 118 19.67 28.94 49.46
C GLU A 118 18.24 29.49 49.56
N MET A 119 17.38 29.13 48.59
CA MET A 119 15.97 29.53 48.61
C MET A 119 15.23 29.02 49.85
N LEU A 120 15.43 27.76 50.25
CA LEU A 120 14.79 27.17 51.43
C LEU A 120 15.26 27.81 52.73
N ILE A 121 16.55 28.12 52.86
CA ILE A 121 17.10 28.80 54.04
C ILE A 121 16.46 30.19 54.20
N GLU A 122 16.20 30.89 53.10
CA GLU A 122 15.59 32.22 53.16
C GLU A 122 14.09 32.20 53.50
N ILE A 123 13.36 31.17 53.09
CA ILE A 123 11.89 31.13 53.17
C ILE A 123 11.38 30.26 54.31
N ASP A 124 12.04 29.13 54.59
CA ASP A 124 11.67 28.14 55.58
C ASP A 124 12.93 27.51 56.24
N PRO A 125 13.66 28.29 57.07
CA PRO A 125 14.92 27.87 57.67
C PRO A 125 14.81 26.58 58.51
N SER A 126 13.65 26.33 59.12
CA SER A 126 13.39 25.17 59.98
C SER A 126 12.96 23.91 59.21
N GLY A 127 12.35 24.07 58.02
CA GLY A 127 11.96 22.98 57.13
C GLY A 127 13.02 22.57 56.10
N ALA A 128 14.05 23.39 55.88
CA ALA A 128 15.05 23.22 54.83
C ALA A 128 15.79 21.86 54.85
N GLN A 129 16.01 21.27 56.04
CA GLN A 129 16.71 19.98 56.18
C GLN A 129 15.84 18.74 55.86
N LYS A 130 14.51 18.90 55.75
CA LYS A 130 13.56 17.78 55.58
C LYS A 130 13.03 17.62 54.16
N LYS A 131 13.35 18.53 53.24
CA LYS A 131 12.81 18.54 51.87
C LYS A 131 13.78 17.93 50.87
N ASP A 132 13.22 17.24 49.89
CA ASP A 132 13.98 16.74 48.73
C ASP A 132 14.43 17.92 47.86
N ILE A 133 15.75 18.06 47.74
CA ILE A 133 16.44 19.09 46.97
C ILE A 133 17.01 18.56 45.65
N THR A 134 16.84 17.27 45.38
CA THR A 134 17.40 16.60 44.21
C THR A 134 16.57 16.91 42.96
N ILE A 135 17.21 16.85 41.78
CA ILE A 135 16.50 16.93 40.51
C ILE A 135 15.84 15.58 40.25
N ASN A 136 14.55 15.61 39.94
CA ASN A 136 13.75 14.43 39.58
C ASN A 136 12.80 14.76 38.42
N ARG A 137 11.98 13.79 38.01
CA ARG A 137 10.98 13.93 36.94
C ARG A 137 10.00 15.09 37.12
N GLY A 138 9.86 15.63 38.33
CA GLY A 138 9.03 16.79 38.62
C GLY A 138 9.67 18.14 38.28
N TRP A 139 10.94 18.13 37.91
CA TRP A 139 11.71 19.31 37.50
C TRP A 139 12.12 19.26 36.04
N PHE A 140 12.49 18.08 35.54
CA PHE A 140 12.83 17.87 34.14
C PHE A 140 12.16 16.58 33.62
N PRO A 141 11.34 16.65 32.56
CA PRO A 141 10.67 15.49 31.97
C PRO A 141 11.60 14.35 31.53
N LEU A 142 11.18 13.09 31.70
CA LEU A 142 11.93 11.88 31.34
C LEU A 142 13.29 11.68 32.04
N ILE A 143 13.62 12.52 33.04
CA ILE A 143 14.75 12.26 33.93
C ILE A 143 14.19 11.46 35.11
N GLY A 144 14.53 10.17 35.16
CA GLY A 144 14.13 9.37 36.30
C GLY A 144 14.93 9.72 37.55
N GLY A 145 14.43 9.26 38.70
CA GLY A 145 15.09 9.48 39.98
C GLY A 145 15.98 8.29 40.32
N LEU A 146 17.07 8.50 41.05
CA LEU A 146 17.92 7.42 41.55
C LEU A 146 17.12 6.31 42.26
N GLY A 147 16.01 6.62 42.94
CA GLY A 147 15.17 5.61 43.59
C GLY A 147 14.34 4.73 42.65
N SER A 148 13.86 5.25 41.50
CA SER A 148 13.08 4.49 40.52
C SER A 148 13.96 3.82 39.46
N ASP A 149 15.03 4.50 39.06
CA ASP A 149 15.91 4.07 37.96
C ASP A 149 16.95 3.07 38.43
N ALA A 150 17.42 3.16 39.69
CA ALA A 150 18.29 2.14 40.28
C ALA A 150 17.57 0.78 40.47
N GLN A 151 16.23 0.77 40.48
CA GLN A 151 15.45 -0.48 40.46
C GLN A 151 15.24 -1.05 39.05
N ALA A 152 15.34 -0.22 38.01
CA ALA A 152 15.11 -0.62 36.61
C ALA A 152 16.40 -0.88 35.82
N LEU A 153 17.53 -0.27 36.19
CA LEU A 153 18.81 -0.38 35.48
C LEU A 153 19.98 -0.57 36.46
N PRO A 154 20.54 -1.79 36.59
CA PRO A 154 21.65 -2.08 37.52
C PRO A 154 22.97 -1.34 37.21
N GLN A 155 23.05 -0.53 36.14
CA GLN A 155 24.25 0.24 35.75
C GLN A 155 24.15 1.77 35.97
N ALA A 156 23.01 2.30 36.45
CA ALA A 156 22.89 3.75 36.70
C ALA A 156 23.64 4.15 37.99
N GLN A 157 24.94 4.45 37.87
CA GLN A 157 25.81 4.78 39.01
C GLN A 157 25.78 6.26 39.44
N PHE A 158 25.25 7.17 38.61
CA PHE A 158 25.33 8.62 38.84
C PHE A 158 24.03 9.34 38.52
N THR A 159 23.69 10.37 39.30
CA THR A 159 22.60 11.31 39.01
C THR A 159 22.96 12.17 37.79
N TYR A 160 21.98 12.42 36.92
CA TYR A 160 22.15 13.35 35.81
C TYR A 160 22.44 14.78 36.31
N LYS A 161 23.54 15.36 35.87
CA LYS A 161 23.87 16.77 36.11
C LYS A 161 23.13 17.64 35.10
N ILE A 162 22.20 18.47 35.55
CA ILE A 162 21.43 19.39 34.70
C ILE A 162 21.70 20.82 35.14
N HIS A 163 22.00 21.69 34.18
CA HIS A 163 22.21 23.10 34.47
C HIS A 163 20.90 23.73 34.97
N PRO A 164 20.91 24.47 36.10
CA PRO A 164 19.70 25.09 36.66
C PRO A 164 18.92 25.97 35.69
N ILE A 165 19.59 26.68 34.78
CA ILE A 165 18.94 27.52 33.76
C ILE A 165 17.97 26.73 32.87
N CYS A 166 18.28 25.47 32.57
CA CYS A 166 17.40 24.61 31.77
C CYS A 166 16.07 24.34 32.51
N ILE A 167 16.11 24.19 33.84
CA ILE A 167 14.92 24.01 34.69
C ILE A 167 14.04 25.26 34.65
N ALA A 168 14.66 26.43 34.74
CA ALA A 168 13.94 27.71 34.69
C ALA A 168 13.34 27.99 33.31
N ILE A 169 14.07 27.66 32.23
CA ILE A 169 13.57 27.77 30.85
C ILE A 169 12.37 26.85 30.62
N LEU A 170 12.39 25.62 31.15
CA LEU A 170 11.26 24.69 31.00
C LEU A 170 9.95 25.22 31.58
N GLN A 171 10.00 26.16 32.54
CA GLN A 171 8.78 26.73 33.13
C GLN A 171 7.93 27.54 32.14
N PHE A 172 8.46 27.87 30.96
CA PHE A 172 7.73 28.51 29.87
C PHE A 172 7.05 27.50 28.93
N LEU A 173 7.47 26.23 28.92
CA LEU A 173 6.89 25.18 28.08
C LEU A 173 5.37 25.04 28.19
N PRO A 174 4.73 25.18 29.37
CA PRO A 174 3.28 25.09 29.48
C PRO A 174 2.53 26.06 28.54
N LEU A 175 3.11 27.22 28.21
CA LEU A 175 2.52 28.26 27.35
C LEU A 175 2.44 27.91 25.85
N SER A 176 2.98 26.77 25.42
CA SER A 176 2.84 26.26 24.04
C SER A 176 2.30 24.83 23.97
N SER A 177 1.91 24.27 25.12
CA SER A 177 1.65 22.84 25.26
C SER A 177 0.18 22.51 25.00
N LEU A 178 -0.10 21.97 23.81
CA LEU A 178 -1.39 21.40 23.43
C LEU A 178 -1.47 19.91 23.81
N VAL A 179 -2.64 19.27 23.70
CA VAL A 179 -2.81 17.83 24.00
C VAL A 179 -2.88 16.98 22.74
N TYR A 180 -2.04 15.96 22.67
CA TYR A 180 -1.99 14.96 21.59
C TYR A 180 -1.90 13.54 22.19
N LYS A 181 -2.67 12.57 21.69
CA LYS A 181 -2.72 11.17 22.21
C LYS A 181 -2.75 11.04 23.76
N ARG A 182 -3.48 11.95 24.44
CA ARG A 182 -3.59 12.06 25.92
C ARG A 182 -2.34 12.57 26.64
N GLY A 183 -1.24 12.81 25.95
CA GLY A 183 -0.09 13.55 26.44
C GLY A 183 -0.07 15.00 25.94
N LEU A 184 0.99 15.70 26.28
CA LEU A 184 1.34 17.02 25.79
C LEU A 184 2.12 16.90 24.49
N LEU A 185 1.74 17.76 23.56
CA LEU A 185 2.34 17.88 22.25
C LEU A 185 3.66 18.64 22.36
N LEU A 186 4.76 17.98 21.99
CA LEU A 186 6.00 18.65 21.62
C LEU A 186 6.24 18.47 20.13
N VAL A 187 6.77 19.50 19.50
CA VAL A 187 6.99 19.54 18.06
C VAL A 187 8.49 19.55 17.81
N ASP A 188 8.95 18.60 17.03
CA ASP A 188 10.36 18.48 16.67
C ASP A 188 10.51 18.22 15.17
N SER A 189 11.55 18.79 14.57
CA SER A 189 11.83 18.75 13.13
C SER A 189 13.30 19.10 12.91
N CYS A 190 13.91 18.50 11.89
CA CYS A 190 15.24 18.92 11.43
C CYS A 190 15.23 20.37 10.91
N ASN A 191 14.07 20.90 10.48
CA ASN A 191 13.92 22.30 10.12
C ASN A 191 13.47 23.13 11.31
N TYR A 192 14.43 23.71 12.02
CA TYR A 192 14.14 24.55 13.18
C TYR A 192 13.30 25.77 12.84
N SER A 193 13.46 26.38 11.64
CA SER A 193 12.59 27.50 11.26
C SER A 193 11.12 27.10 11.18
N PHE A 194 10.84 25.88 10.70
CA PHE A 194 9.49 25.34 10.66
C PHE A 194 8.98 25.02 12.07
N ALA A 195 9.76 24.29 12.88
CA ALA A 195 9.40 23.96 14.26
C ALA A 195 9.09 25.21 15.09
N ARG A 196 9.90 26.27 14.96
CA ARG A 196 9.70 27.57 15.62
C ARG A 196 8.37 28.19 15.28
N ARG A 197 8.04 28.29 13.98
CA ARG A 197 6.75 28.84 13.52
C ARG A 197 5.59 27.99 14.02
N TYR A 198 5.75 26.67 14.03
CA TYR A 198 4.73 25.77 14.56
C TYR A 198 4.49 25.99 16.06
N VAL A 199 5.54 26.07 16.87
CA VAL A 199 5.45 26.35 18.31
C VAL A 199 4.87 27.74 18.56
N ALA A 200 5.26 28.76 17.79
CA ALA A 200 4.71 30.11 17.91
C ALA A 200 3.19 30.15 17.70
N GLU A 201 2.68 29.42 16.70
CA GLU A 201 1.24 29.25 16.51
C GLU A 201 0.56 28.47 17.66
N ASN A 202 1.28 27.58 18.38
CA ASN A 202 0.73 26.97 19.60
C ASN A 202 0.66 28.00 20.73
N VAL A 203 1.68 28.84 20.87
CA VAL A 203 1.72 29.94 21.86
C VAL A 203 0.56 30.89 21.64
N ASN A 204 0.28 31.27 20.39
CA ASN A 204 -0.87 32.14 20.07
C ASN A 204 -2.19 31.50 20.50
N LYS A 205 -2.43 30.22 20.17
CA LYS A 205 -3.63 29.49 20.62
C LYS A 205 -3.77 29.44 22.15
N VAL A 206 -2.68 29.21 22.87
CA VAL A 206 -2.69 29.18 24.35
C VAL A 206 -2.92 30.57 24.92
N LYS A 207 -2.30 31.61 24.35
CA LYS A 207 -2.54 33.01 24.72
C LYS A 207 -4.00 33.40 24.53
N GLU A 208 -4.61 33.09 23.39
CA GLU A 208 -6.04 33.30 23.15
C GLU A 208 -6.88 32.61 24.23
N ARG A 209 -6.56 31.36 24.58
CA ARG A 209 -7.27 30.64 25.65
C ARG A 209 -7.14 31.30 27.02
N ILE A 210 -5.94 31.80 27.37
CA ILE A 210 -5.71 32.61 28.58
C ILE A 210 -6.51 33.92 28.51
N GLU A 211 -6.59 34.53 27.33
CA GLU A 211 -7.33 35.77 27.12
C GLU A 211 -8.85 35.63 27.33
N PHE A 212 -9.41 34.43 27.14
CA PHE A 212 -10.81 34.13 27.44
C PHE A 212 -11.05 33.59 28.86
N PHE A 213 -10.00 33.33 29.64
CA PHE A 213 -10.14 32.77 30.99
C PHE A 213 -10.72 33.78 31.99
N THR A 214 -11.54 33.30 32.93
CA THR A 214 -12.07 34.06 34.07
C THR A 214 -11.78 33.32 35.37
N TYR A 215 -11.60 34.05 36.49
CA TYR A 215 -11.31 33.45 37.80
C TYR A 215 -12.34 32.42 38.27
N GLU A 216 -13.60 32.53 37.81
CA GLU A 216 -14.67 31.57 38.10
C GLU A 216 -14.36 30.15 37.60
N GLN A 217 -13.58 30.02 36.53
CA GLN A 217 -13.24 28.73 35.92
C GLN A 217 -12.20 27.94 36.74
N GLN A 218 -11.50 28.60 37.68
CA GLN A 218 -10.44 28.07 38.56
C GLN A 218 -9.20 27.50 37.86
N GLN A 219 -9.35 26.86 36.71
CA GLN A 219 -8.27 26.27 35.90
C GLN A 219 -8.47 26.55 34.41
N ILE A 220 -7.37 26.75 33.71
CA ILE A 220 -7.33 26.90 32.26
C ILE A 220 -7.31 25.49 31.64
N ASP A 221 -8.34 25.18 30.85
CA ASP A 221 -8.46 23.88 30.19
C ASP A 221 -7.38 23.65 29.13
N ASN A 222 -6.99 22.38 29.02
CA ASN A 222 -6.12 21.89 27.97
C ASN A 222 -6.79 22.06 26.59
N ILE A 223 -6.02 22.57 25.63
CA ILE A 223 -6.44 22.65 24.22
C ILE A 223 -6.09 21.32 23.55
N LYS A 224 -7.08 20.67 22.92
CA LYS A 224 -6.91 19.38 22.24
C LYS A 224 -7.41 19.48 20.80
N ASP A 225 -6.60 18.95 19.88
CA ASP A 225 -6.90 18.87 18.45
C ASP A 225 -6.75 17.41 17.95
N THR A 226 -7.27 17.12 16.76
CA THR A 226 -7.06 15.82 16.08
C THR A 226 -5.71 15.77 15.38
N LYS A 227 -5.21 14.56 15.02
CA LYS A 227 -3.98 14.42 14.22
C LYS A 227 -4.08 15.21 12.91
N GLY A 228 -5.24 15.19 12.25
CA GLY A 228 -5.45 15.93 11.03
C GLY A 228 -5.44 17.46 11.21
N ASN A 229 -5.92 18.01 12.33
CA ASN A 229 -5.77 19.44 12.64
C ASN A 229 -4.29 19.83 12.82
N TYR A 230 -3.49 18.99 13.49
CA TYR A 230 -2.05 19.21 13.63
C TYR A 230 -1.33 19.15 12.28
N LEU A 231 -1.69 18.19 11.42
CA LEU A 231 -1.16 18.11 10.05
C LEU A 231 -1.59 19.31 9.20
N LEU A 232 -2.84 19.75 9.28
CA LEU A 232 -3.34 20.91 8.55
C LEU A 232 -2.52 22.17 8.90
N LYS A 233 -2.25 22.36 10.19
CA LYS A 233 -1.36 23.43 10.65
C LYS A 233 0.04 23.30 10.07
N ALA A 234 0.61 22.09 10.06
CA ALA A 234 1.93 21.85 9.48
C ALA A 234 1.96 22.24 7.99
N ILE A 235 1.01 21.76 7.19
CA ILE A 235 0.98 22.01 5.75
C ILE A 235 0.71 23.48 5.41
N ASP A 236 -0.16 24.16 6.17
CA ASP A 236 -0.44 25.59 5.97
C ASP A 236 0.79 26.45 6.32
N LEU A 237 1.62 26.02 7.29
CA LEU A 237 2.89 26.68 7.60
C LEU A 237 3.94 26.43 6.53
N ILE A 238 4.11 25.17 6.10
CA ILE A 238 5.06 24.79 5.05
C ILE A 238 4.73 25.51 3.75
N ALA A 239 3.44 25.64 3.39
CA ALA A 239 2.99 26.36 2.20
C ALA A 239 3.34 27.87 2.20
N LYS A 240 3.61 28.47 3.38
CA LYS A 240 4.05 29.86 3.55
C LYS A 240 5.57 30.01 3.63
N MET A 241 6.33 28.91 3.59
CA MET A 241 7.80 28.95 3.62
C MET A 241 8.35 29.01 2.20
N GLU A 242 9.45 29.74 2.03
CA GLU A 242 10.15 29.82 0.75
C GLU A 242 10.80 28.46 0.43
N ASP A 243 10.75 28.07 -0.85
CA ASP A 243 11.32 26.83 -1.40
C ASP A 243 10.89 25.51 -0.72
N LEU A 244 9.74 24.99 -1.15
CA LEU A 244 9.21 23.68 -0.76
C LEU A 244 10.12 22.50 -1.13
N TYR A 245 10.90 22.64 -2.20
CA TYR A 245 11.65 21.52 -2.80
C TYR A 245 13.08 21.44 -2.25
N GLY A 246 13.71 22.59 -1.94
CA GLY A 246 15.03 22.67 -1.30
C GLY A 246 15.01 22.39 0.21
N ASN A 247 13.88 22.60 0.89
CA ASN A 247 13.79 22.43 2.34
C ASN A 247 13.23 21.06 2.77
N TYR A 248 13.84 20.44 3.78
CA TYR A 248 13.39 19.17 4.38
C TYR A 248 12.53 19.45 5.63
N PHE A 249 11.30 18.95 5.68
CA PHE A 249 10.30 19.26 6.72
C PHE A 249 9.74 17.99 7.38
N ASP A 250 10.58 17.11 7.92
CA ASP A 250 10.06 16.05 8.77
C ASP A 250 9.37 16.62 10.03
N LEU A 251 8.44 15.88 10.59
CA LEU A 251 7.69 16.32 11.76
C LEU A 251 7.52 15.18 12.74
N ASN A 252 8.06 15.36 13.94
CA ASN A 252 7.88 14.47 15.07
C ASN A 252 6.87 15.11 16.03
N LEU A 253 5.71 14.49 16.17
CA LEU A 253 4.71 14.86 17.17
C LEU A 253 4.90 13.98 18.39
N TRP A 254 5.53 14.54 19.42
CA TRP A 254 5.71 13.86 20.70
C TRP A 254 4.44 14.00 21.53
N SER A 255 4.02 12.92 22.18
CA SER A 255 2.95 12.89 23.17
C SER A 255 3.55 12.46 24.50
N TYR A 256 3.78 13.42 25.39
CA TYR A 256 4.38 13.17 26.71
C TYR A 256 3.39 13.38 27.86
N SER A 257 3.35 12.49 28.84
CA SER A 257 2.67 12.78 30.10
C SER A 257 3.41 12.23 31.30
N ASN A 258 3.50 13.05 32.34
CA ASN A 258 3.93 12.68 33.68
C ASN A 258 2.74 12.38 34.61
N SER A 259 1.53 12.29 34.07
CA SER A 259 0.32 11.96 34.82
C SER A 259 0.22 10.45 35.06
N GLY A 260 0.22 10.00 36.32
CA GLY A 260 0.01 8.59 36.69
C GLY A 260 1.15 8.02 37.53
N THR A 261 1.42 6.71 37.42
CA THR A 261 2.49 6.00 38.15
C THR A 261 3.89 6.21 37.54
N GLY A 262 3.97 6.57 36.25
CA GLY A 262 5.20 6.75 35.50
C GLY A 262 5.09 7.80 34.39
N ALA A 263 6.21 8.16 33.79
CA ALA A 263 6.25 8.99 32.60
C ALA A 263 5.90 8.14 31.37
N ASN A 264 5.00 8.63 30.52
CA ASN A 264 4.67 8.03 29.23
C ASN A 264 5.11 8.96 28.10
N CYS A 265 5.72 8.42 27.04
CA CYS A 265 6.17 9.17 25.89
C CYS A 265 6.00 8.36 24.60
N GLU A 266 5.26 8.92 23.66
CA GLU A 266 5.08 8.36 22.32
C GLU A 266 5.51 9.38 21.27
N ILE A 267 6.05 8.93 20.14
CA ILE A 267 6.46 9.81 19.04
C ILE A 267 5.76 9.35 17.76
N ASP A 268 4.93 10.20 17.18
CA ASP A 268 4.35 9.99 15.85
C ASP A 268 5.22 10.71 14.82
N ARG A 269 5.98 9.91 14.05
CA ARG A 269 6.88 10.43 13.02
C ARG A 269 6.11 10.61 11.71
N ILE A 270 6.16 11.81 11.17
CA ILE A 270 5.52 12.16 9.91
C ILE A 270 6.63 12.45 8.89
N PRO A 271 6.81 11.58 7.87
CA PRO A 271 7.86 11.76 6.88
C PRO A 271 7.69 13.03 6.04
N ASN A 272 8.81 13.65 5.66
CA ASN A 272 8.84 14.83 4.79
C ASN A 272 8.13 14.57 3.44
N GLU A 273 8.31 13.39 2.83
CA GLU A 273 7.63 13.05 1.56
C GLU A 273 6.10 13.15 1.71
N PHE A 274 5.56 12.59 2.79
CA PHE A 274 4.13 12.63 3.06
C PHE A 274 3.60 14.06 3.24
N LEU A 275 4.32 14.90 4.01
CA LEU A 275 3.95 16.31 4.18
C LEU A 275 3.98 17.07 2.86
N ARG A 276 5.00 16.86 2.03
CA ARG A 276 5.10 17.48 0.70
C ARG A 276 3.91 17.09 -0.19
N LYS A 277 3.51 15.82 -0.21
CA LYS A 277 2.33 15.36 -0.95
C LYS A 277 1.05 16.05 -0.47
N LEU A 278 0.84 16.15 0.84
CA LEU A 278 -0.31 16.87 1.40
C LEU A 278 -0.28 18.36 1.07
N VAL A 279 0.90 19.01 1.08
CA VAL A 279 1.04 20.41 0.67
C VAL A 279 0.67 20.59 -0.80
N ARG A 280 1.13 19.70 -1.70
CA ARG A 280 0.76 19.73 -3.13
C ARG A 280 -0.75 19.64 -3.32
N LEU A 281 -1.43 18.71 -2.62
CA LEU A 281 -2.88 18.62 -2.64
C LEU A 281 -3.54 19.90 -2.10
N ARG A 282 -3.05 20.43 -0.97
CA ARG A 282 -3.60 21.62 -0.30
C ARG A 282 -3.47 22.89 -1.14
N GLN A 283 -2.39 23.04 -1.90
CA GLN A 283 -2.11 24.20 -2.75
C GLN A 283 -2.89 24.20 -4.07
N LYS A 284 -3.42 23.05 -4.52
CA LYS A 284 -4.31 22.99 -5.68
C LYS A 284 -5.62 23.73 -5.36
N SER A 285 -5.84 24.88 -6.00
CA SER A 285 -6.96 25.81 -5.71
C SER A 285 -8.34 25.16 -5.76
N ALA A 286 -8.55 24.20 -6.66
CA ALA A 286 -9.81 23.49 -6.82
C ALA A 286 -10.17 22.56 -5.64
N ILE A 287 -9.17 22.04 -4.92
CA ILE A 287 -9.36 20.93 -3.96
C ILE A 287 -8.82 21.23 -2.56
N GLY A 288 -8.15 22.37 -2.36
CA GLY A 288 -7.51 22.70 -1.09
C GLY A 288 -8.46 22.73 0.11
N GLU A 289 -9.69 23.22 -0.06
CA GLU A 289 -10.69 23.21 1.03
C GLU A 289 -11.23 21.80 1.31
N GLU A 290 -11.28 20.94 0.29
CA GLU A 290 -11.66 19.54 0.45
C GLU A 290 -10.60 18.76 1.24
N VAL A 291 -9.31 18.99 0.98
CA VAL A 291 -8.20 18.45 1.80
C VAL A 291 -8.36 18.84 3.26
N LYS A 292 -8.60 20.13 3.52
CA LYS A 292 -8.83 20.66 4.88
C LYS A 292 -10.01 19.97 5.54
N ARG A 293 -11.15 19.87 4.85
CA ARG A 293 -12.35 19.18 5.36
C ARG A 293 -12.06 17.72 5.71
N ILE A 294 -11.35 16.99 4.85
CA ILE A 294 -11.01 15.57 5.08
C ILE A 294 -10.10 15.41 6.31
N LEU A 295 -9.08 16.26 6.45
CA LEU A 295 -8.19 16.23 7.61
C LEU A 295 -8.89 16.63 8.92
N CYS A 296 -9.96 17.42 8.86
CA CYS A 296 -10.74 17.80 10.03
C CYS A 296 -11.91 16.84 10.33
N ASP A 297 -12.22 15.89 9.44
CA ASP A 297 -13.33 14.96 9.59
C ASP A 297 -12.96 13.76 10.49
N LYS A 298 -13.98 13.03 10.96
CA LYS A 298 -13.84 11.80 11.76
C LYS A 298 -13.02 10.72 11.05
N ASN A 299 -13.00 10.74 9.71
CA ASN A 299 -12.27 9.78 8.88
C ASN A 299 -10.84 10.22 8.56
N ALA A 300 -10.34 11.32 9.13
CA ALA A 300 -9.00 11.83 8.84
C ALA A 300 -7.90 10.79 9.05
N ASN A 301 -8.02 9.96 10.10
CA ASN A 301 -7.01 8.93 10.38
C ASN A 301 -6.94 7.86 9.27
N SER A 302 -8.08 7.41 8.74
CA SER A 302 -8.09 6.42 7.66
C SER A 302 -7.58 7.01 6.35
N PHE A 303 -7.86 8.29 6.08
CA PHE A 303 -7.26 9.01 4.96
C PHE A 303 -5.73 9.10 5.10
N ILE A 304 -5.24 9.51 6.28
CA ILE A 304 -3.80 9.64 6.56
C ILE A 304 -3.10 8.29 6.35
N GLU A 305 -3.66 7.21 6.89
CA GLU A 305 -3.11 5.85 6.78
C GLU A 305 -3.05 5.37 5.32
N ALA A 306 -4.17 5.43 4.60
CA ALA A 306 -4.23 5.02 3.20
C ALA A 306 -3.28 5.86 2.32
N PHE A 307 -3.22 7.18 2.55
CA PHE A 307 -2.36 8.08 1.78
C PHE A 307 -0.87 7.85 2.07
N GLN A 308 -0.50 7.52 3.31
CA GLN A 308 0.86 7.11 3.68
C GLN A 308 1.26 5.79 3.01
N ASN A 309 0.34 4.82 2.98
CA ASN A 309 0.58 3.48 2.43
C ASN A 309 0.47 3.42 0.89
N LYS A 310 0.13 4.53 0.22
CA LYS A 310 -0.13 4.60 -1.23
C LYS A 310 -1.30 3.70 -1.66
N GLU A 311 -2.32 3.62 -0.83
CA GLU A 311 -3.48 2.76 -1.03
C GLU A 311 -4.71 3.55 -1.49
N ASP A 312 -5.67 2.83 -2.07
CA ASP A 312 -6.98 3.40 -2.40
C ASP A 312 -7.78 3.66 -1.13
N TRP A 313 -8.19 4.91 -0.89
CA TRP A 313 -8.95 5.26 0.32
C TRP A 313 -10.44 5.11 0.08
N TRP A 314 -11.12 4.32 0.90
CA TRP A 314 -12.56 4.08 0.78
C TRP A 314 -13.41 5.37 0.80
N GLY A 315 -12.92 6.43 1.47
CA GLY A 315 -13.58 7.72 1.55
C GLY A 315 -13.49 8.55 0.27
N LEU A 316 -12.87 8.05 -0.80
CA LEU A 316 -12.99 8.68 -2.13
C LEU A 316 -14.38 8.48 -2.73
N TYR A 317 -15.03 7.35 -2.40
CA TYR A 317 -16.23 6.91 -3.09
C TYR A 317 -17.51 7.36 -2.37
N PRO A 318 -18.60 7.64 -3.11
CA PRO A 318 -19.90 7.86 -2.52
C PRO A 318 -20.44 6.58 -1.87
N THR A 319 -21.04 6.72 -0.70
CA THR A 319 -21.85 5.69 -0.04
C THR A 319 -23.26 6.23 0.23
N SER A 320 -24.16 5.42 0.78
CA SER A 320 -25.55 5.83 1.05
C SER A 320 -25.67 7.08 1.94
N LYS A 321 -24.67 7.35 2.81
CA LYS A 321 -24.66 8.49 3.74
C LYS A 321 -23.59 9.54 3.43
N TYR A 322 -22.66 9.25 2.52
CA TYR A 322 -21.49 10.09 2.26
C TYR A 322 -21.36 10.33 0.75
N LYS A 323 -21.17 11.59 0.35
CA LYS A 323 -21.19 11.98 -1.07
C LYS A 323 -19.94 11.60 -1.86
N GLY A 324 -18.89 11.09 -1.21
CA GLY A 324 -17.59 10.93 -1.85
C GLY A 324 -16.84 12.27 -1.94
N VAL A 325 -15.73 12.24 -2.67
CA VAL A 325 -14.92 13.43 -2.99
C VAL A 325 -15.25 13.97 -4.38
N SER A 326 -14.76 15.16 -4.70
CA SER A 326 -14.81 15.69 -6.07
C SER A 326 -13.94 14.85 -7.04
N PRO A 327 -14.29 14.81 -8.35
CA PRO A 327 -13.43 14.19 -9.36
C PRO A 327 -12.01 14.76 -9.35
N GLU A 328 -11.87 16.08 -9.19
CA GLU A 328 -10.58 16.77 -9.16
C GLU A 328 -9.72 16.30 -7.98
N PHE A 329 -10.31 16.07 -6.81
CA PHE A 329 -9.60 15.52 -5.66
C PHE A 329 -9.22 14.05 -5.89
N PHE A 330 -10.15 13.24 -6.41
CA PHE A 330 -9.91 11.83 -6.70
C PHE A 330 -8.69 11.66 -7.62
N GLU A 331 -8.62 12.45 -8.69
CA GLU A 331 -7.54 12.41 -9.66
C GLU A 331 -6.21 12.84 -9.04
N ALA A 332 -6.21 13.95 -8.29
CA ALA A 332 -5.01 14.42 -7.60
C ALA A 332 -4.51 13.40 -6.56
N TYR A 333 -5.41 12.72 -5.86
CA TYR A 333 -5.07 11.65 -4.91
C TYR A 333 -4.39 10.48 -5.63
N TYR A 334 -5.00 9.97 -6.71
CA TYR A 334 -4.46 8.83 -7.48
C TYR A 334 -3.10 9.15 -8.11
N GLU A 335 -2.91 10.39 -8.55
CA GLU A 335 -1.63 10.88 -9.06
C GLU A 335 -0.54 10.83 -7.97
N GLU A 336 -0.84 11.29 -6.75
CA GLU A 336 0.10 11.32 -5.62
C GLU A 336 0.47 9.92 -5.05
N ILE A 337 -0.42 8.94 -5.18
CA ILE A 337 -0.15 7.53 -4.82
C ILE A 337 0.44 6.70 -5.96
N GLY A 338 0.65 7.29 -7.15
CA GLY A 338 1.27 6.62 -8.30
C GLY A 338 0.33 5.72 -9.11
N LEU A 339 -0.99 5.91 -8.98
CA LEU A 339 -2.03 5.17 -9.71
C LEU A 339 -2.72 6.03 -10.79
N GLY A 340 -2.13 7.16 -11.19
CA GLY A 340 -2.71 8.09 -12.17
C GLY A 340 -3.09 7.44 -13.52
N TYR A 341 -2.33 6.47 -14.02
CA TYR A 341 -2.66 5.77 -15.27
C TYR A 341 -4.02 5.06 -15.22
N LYS A 342 -4.44 4.58 -14.04
CA LYS A 342 -5.75 3.91 -13.85
C LYS A 342 -6.92 4.88 -14.08
N ILE A 343 -6.72 6.17 -13.79
CA ILE A 343 -7.74 7.21 -13.95
C ILE A 343 -8.12 7.39 -15.42
N GLN A 344 -7.13 7.41 -16.31
CA GLN A 344 -7.37 7.61 -17.74
C GLN A 344 -8.26 6.49 -18.30
N TYR A 345 -7.90 5.23 -18.01
CA TYR A 345 -8.74 4.08 -18.37
C TYR A 345 -10.11 4.14 -17.71
N ALA A 346 -10.20 4.44 -16.41
CA ALA A 346 -11.49 4.47 -15.71
C ALA A 346 -12.46 5.50 -16.32
N LYS A 347 -11.97 6.70 -16.63
CA LYS A 347 -12.76 7.74 -17.31
C LYS A 347 -13.18 7.34 -18.72
N TYR A 348 -12.26 6.77 -19.50
CA TYR A 348 -12.55 6.33 -20.86
C TYR A 348 -13.59 5.19 -20.87
N ILE A 349 -13.43 4.21 -19.99
CA ILE A 349 -14.37 3.11 -19.81
C ILE A 349 -15.74 3.64 -19.34
N ALA A 350 -15.78 4.63 -18.45
CA ALA A 350 -17.01 5.28 -18.04
C ALA A 350 -17.75 5.94 -19.22
N TYR A 351 -17.00 6.57 -20.14
CA TYR A 351 -17.55 7.06 -21.41
C TYR A 351 -18.10 5.92 -22.27
N LEU A 352 -17.37 4.81 -22.44
CA LEU A 352 -17.85 3.65 -23.20
C LEU A 352 -19.12 3.04 -22.58
N ILE A 353 -19.23 2.97 -21.25
CA ILE A 353 -20.46 2.56 -20.56
C ILE A 353 -21.61 3.47 -20.95
N SER A 354 -21.41 4.80 -20.95
CA SER A 354 -22.47 5.74 -21.33
C SER A 354 -23.01 5.52 -22.75
N LYS A 355 -22.14 5.08 -23.67
CA LYS A 355 -22.47 4.84 -25.08
C LYS A 355 -23.10 3.47 -25.34
N TYR A 356 -22.62 2.42 -24.67
CA TYR A 356 -22.95 1.02 -25.01
C TYR A 356 -23.64 0.24 -23.89
N GLN A 357 -23.96 0.85 -22.74
CA GLN A 357 -24.67 0.14 -21.67
C GLN A 357 -26.00 -0.46 -22.15
N THR A 358 -26.30 -1.66 -21.66
CA THR A 358 -27.61 -2.27 -21.85
C THR A 358 -28.65 -1.61 -20.94
N LYS A 359 -29.94 -1.77 -21.27
CA LYS A 359 -31.03 -1.29 -20.41
C LYS A 359 -30.99 -1.91 -19.00
N SER A 360 -30.56 -3.17 -18.88
CA SER A 360 -30.38 -3.83 -17.58
C SER A 360 -29.22 -3.23 -16.81
N PHE A 361 -28.08 -2.98 -17.46
CA PHE A 361 -26.91 -2.38 -16.83
C PHE A 361 -27.22 -0.99 -16.29
N GLY A 362 -27.85 -0.14 -17.10
CA GLY A 362 -28.23 1.23 -16.72
C GLY A 362 -29.20 1.32 -15.54
N LYS A 363 -29.99 0.27 -15.25
CA LYS A 363 -30.92 0.27 -14.10
C LYS A 363 -30.17 0.24 -12.77
N TYR A 364 -29.19 -0.65 -12.61
CA TYR A 364 -28.49 -0.80 -11.33
C TYR A 364 -27.26 0.11 -11.24
N LEU A 365 -26.71 0.60 -12.36
CA LEU A 365 -25.73 1.68 -12.38
C LEU A 365 -26.21 2.96 -11.69
N LYS A 366 -27.49 3.11 -11.32
CA LYS A 366 -27.96 4.26 -10.53
C LYS A 366 -27.56 4.18 -9.05
N LYS A 367 -27.20 3.01 -8.55
CA LYS A 367 -26.83 2.81 -7.14
C LYS A 367 -25.35 3.16 -6.91
N SER A 368 -24.99 3.60 -5.72
CA SER A 368 -23.60 3.92 -5.36
C SER A 368 -22.70 2.68 -5.35
N ASP A 369 -23.26 1.51 -5.03
CA ASP A 369 -22.60 0.20 -4.87
C ASP A 369 -22.74 -0.70 -6.11
N ALA A 370 -23.13 -0.15 -7.27
CA ALA A 370 -23.41 -0.93 -8.47
C ALA A 370 -22.25 -1.84 -8.90
N TYR A 371 -21.01 -1.43 -8.61
CA TYR A 371 -19.78 -2.15 -8.91
C TYR A 371 -19.65 -3.49 -8.17
N GLU A 372 -20.42 -3.70 -7.09
CA GLU A 372 -20.46 -4.95 -6.31
C GLU A 372 -21.44 -5.97 -6.91
N ASN A 373 -22.24 -5.60 -7.90
CA ASN A 373 -23.17 -6.53 -8.54
C ASN A 373 -22.42 -7.66 -9.26
N ASN A 374 -22.82 -8.91 -9.00
CA ASN A 374 -22.24 -10.10 -9.66
C ASN A 374 -22.25 -10.02 -11.21
N SER A 375 -23.19 -9.27 -11.79
CA SER A 375 -23.32 -9.07 -13.24
C SER A 375 -22.48 -7.92 -13.78
N TYR A 376 -21.92 -7.05 -12.93
CA TYR A 376 -21.18 -5.84 -13.36
C TYR A 376 -20.05 -6.20 -14.31
N HIS A 377 -19.28 -7.23 -13.98
CA HIS A 377 -18.19 -7.71 -14.84
C HIS A 377 -18.68 -8.16 -16.23
N ILE A 378 -19.83 -8.86 -16.28
CA ILE A 378 -20.41 -9.43 -17.51
C ILE A 378 -20.98 -8.31 -18.39
N ASP A 379 -21.70 -7.37 -17.79
CA ASP A 379 -22.26 -6.22 -18.50
C ASP A 379 -21.15 -5.30 -19.01
N LEU A 380 -20.11 -5.07 -18.20
CA LEU A 380 -18.94 -4.29 -18.60
C LEU A 380 -18.15 -4.96 -19.75
N TYR A 381 -17.99 -6.29 -19.72
CA TYR A 381 -17.41 -7.00 -20.86
C TYR A 381 -18.23 -6.82 -22.15
N SER A 382 -19.56 -6.78 -22.02
CA SER A 382 -20.46 -6.54 -23.17
C SER A 382 -20.28 -5.14 -23.76
N VAL A 383 -20.02 -4.14 -22.91
CA VAL A 383 -19.64 -2.78 -23.33
C VAL A 383 -18.32 -2.79 -24.10
N PHE A 384 -17.28 -3.46 -23.59
CA PHE A 384 -15.98 -3.57 -24.29
C PHE A 384 -16.11 -4.25 -25.64
N PHE A 385 -16.89 -5.33 -25.71
CA PHE A 385 -17.13 -6.03 -26.97
C PHE A 385 -17.82 -5.13 -28.01
N LYS A 386 -18.84 -4.37 -27.60
CA LYS A 386 -19.52 -3.40 -28.48
C LYS A 386 -18.61 -2.26 -28.91
N ALA A 387 -17.77 -1.75 -28.00
CA ALA A 387 -16.77 -0.74 -28.32
C ALA A 387 -15.72 -1.28 -29.32
N THR A 388 -15.38 -2.57 -29.23
CA THR A 388 -14.45 -3.23 -30.14
C THR A 388 -15.00 -3.34 -31.56
N GLU A 389 -16.28 -3.68 -31.72
CA GLU A 389 -16.95 -3.73 -33.03
C GLU A 389 -16.95 -2.38 -33.75
N GLU A 390 -16.84 -1.28 -32.98
CA GLU A 390 -16.84 0.10 -33.46
C GLU A 390 -15.43 0.73 -33.52
N GLY A 391 -14.37 -0.06 -33.31
CA GLY A 391 -12.97 0.39 -33.37
C GLY A 391 -12.54 1.32 -32.23
N LEU A 392 -13.27 1.33 -31.10
CA LEU A 392 -12.97 2.18 -29.93
C LEU A 392 -12.26 1.42 -28.79
N TRP A 393 -12.12 0.11 -28.91
CA TRP A 393 -11.48 -0.72 -27.90
C TRP A 393 -10.76 -1.88 -28.58
N ASP A 394 -9.58 -2.23 -28.10
CA ASP A 394 -8.83 -3.34 -28.65
C ASP A 394 -8.34 -4.32 -27.56
N TRP A 395 -7.59 -5.33 -27.99
CA TRP A 395 -7.06 -6.37 -27.13
C TRP A 395 -5.92 -5.86 -26.24
N LYS A 396 -5.21 -4.80 -26.68
CA LYS A 396 -4.12 -4.16 -25.94
C LYS A 396 -4.69 -3.40 -24.74
N HIS A 397 -5.73 -2.58 -24.96
CA HIS A 397 -6.46 -1.91 -23.89
C HIS A 397 -7.05 -2.95 -22.93
N GLN A 398 -7.60 -4.05 -23.46
CA GLN A 398 -8.12 -5.13 -22.63
C GLN A 398 -7.07 -5.77 -21.72
N ILE A 399 -5.83 -5.97 -22.21
CA ILE A 399 -4.74 -6.53 -21.41
C ILE A 399 -4.24 -5.54 -20.35
N LYS A 400 -4.11 -4.25 -20.70
CA LYS A 400 -3.61 -3.21 -19.78
C LYS A 400 -4.48 -3.04 -18.52
N ILE A 401 -5.77 -3.35 -18.61
CA ILE A 401 -6.70 -3.24 -17.48
C ILE A 401 -6.79 -4.50 -16.61
N LEU A 402 -6.10 -5.59 -16.95
CA LEU A 402 -6.16 -6.83 -16.18
C LEU A 402 -5.53 -6.66 -14.80
N ASP A 403 -6.16 -7.26 -13.78
CA ASP A 403 -5.65 -7.27 -12.41
C ASP A 403 -4.33 -8.08 -12.32
N VAL A 404 -4.21 -9.16 -13.11
CA VAL A 404 -3.11 -10.15 -13.06
C VAL A 404 -2.69 -10.61 -14.46
N PRO A 405 -2.15 -9.74 -15.33
CA PRO A 405 -1.87 -10.06 -16.74
C PRO A 405 -0.79 -11.14 -16.96
N ASN A 406 0.00 -11.46 -15.94
CA ASN A 406 1.03 -12.51 -15.99
C ASN A 406 0.57 -13.88 -15.49
N GLN A 407 -0.60 -13.96 -14.86
CA GLN A 407 -1.15 -15.20 -14.34
C GLN A 407 -1.70 -16.06 -15.49
N LEU A 408 -1.32 -17.34 -15.49
CA LEU A 408 -1.87 -18.36 -16.36
C LEU A 408 -2.34 -19.55 -15.51
N PRO A 409 -3.45 -20.22 -15.89
CA PRO A 409 -4.34 -19.90 -17.00
C PRO A 409 -5.03 -18.54 -16.86
N LEU A 410 -5.35 -17.89 -17.99
CA LEU A 410 -5.84 -16.52 -17.98
C LEU A 410 -7.21 -16.41 -17.29
N ILE A 411 -7.26 -15.64 -16.21
CA ILE A 411 -8.49 -15.16 -15.61
C ILE A 411 -8.70 -13.71 -16.07
N LEU A 412 -9.77 -13.47 -16.84
CA LEU A 412 -10.11 -12.13 -17.31
C LEU A 412 -10.75 -11.32 -16.15
N SER A 413 -9.93 -10.80 -15.25
CA SER A 413 -10.38 -9.96 -14.13
C SER A 413 -9.81 -8.55 -14.26
N TYR A 414 -10.66 -7.55 -14.01
CA TYR A 414 -10.34 -6.11 -13.96
C TYR A 414 -11.14 -5.45 -12.82
N LYS A 415 -11.33 -6.21 -11.74
CA LYS A 415 -12.14 -5.81 -10.58
C LYS A 415 -11.53 -4.62 -9.84
N ALA A 416 -10.21 -4.48 -9.87
CA ALA A 416 -9.52 -3.36 -9.23
C ALA A 416 -9.92 -2.00 -9.82
N LEU A 417 -10.49 -1.95 -11.03
CA LEU A 417 -10.97 -0.73 -11.65
C LEU A 417 -12.48 -0.51 -11.52
N HIS A 418 -13.27 -1.52 -11.13
CA HIS A 418 -14.73 -1.41 -11.16
C HIS A 418 -15.25 -0.22 -10.33
N GLN A 419 -14.69 -0.03 -9.13
CA GLN A 419 -15.09 1.04 -8.23
C GLN A 419 -14.74 2.42 -8.80
N VAL A 420 -13.53 2.56 -9.36
CA VAL A 420 -13.02 3.79 -10.00
C VAL A 420 -13.83 4.14 -11.26
N ILE A 421 -14.10 3.15 -12.12
CA ILE A 421 -14.93 3.29 -13.31
C ILE A 421 -16.32 3.78 -12.92
N HIS A 422 -16.93 3.15 -11.92
CA HIS A 422 -18.26 3.51 -11.47
C HIS A 422 -18.32 4.93 -10.88
N PHE A 423 -17.31 5.32 -10.11
CA PHE A 423 -17.17 6.70 -9.61
C PHE A 423 -17.22 7.72 -10.74
N PHE A 424 -16.37 7.56 -11.76
CA PHE A 424 -16.34 8.49 -12.89
C PHE A 424 -17.61 8.44 -13.76
N TYR A 425 -18.21 7.26 -13.90
CA TYR A 425 -19.52 7.15 -14.55
C TYR A 425 -20.58 7.96 -13.81
N GLN A 426 -20.67 7.86 -12.48
CA GLN A 426 -21.60 8.67 -11.69
C GLN A 426 -21.32 10.17 -11.81
N ALA A 427 -20.05 10.57 -11.75
CA ALA A 427 -19.64 11.96 -11.77
C ALA A 427 -19.97 12.65 -13.11
N TYR A 428 -19.86 11.91 -14.22
CA TYR A 428 -19.97 12.47 -15.57
C TYR A 428 -21.21 12.05 -16.36
N LYS A 429 -22.04 11.10 -15.90
CA LYS A 429 -23.28 10.68 -16.64
C LYS A 429 -24.26 11.81 -16.98
N SER A 430 -24.19 12.93 -16.27
CA SER A 430 -25.04 14.12 -16.47
C SER A 430 -24.26 15.33 -16.99
N LYS A 431 -23.01 15.12 -17.40
CA LYS A 431 -22.07 16.12 -17.92
C LYS A 431 -21.40 15.56 -19.19
N ASP A 432 -20.51 16.33 -19.80
CA ASP A 432 -19.64 15.78 -20.83
C ASP A 432 -18.51 14.97 -20.20
N PHE A 433 -18.18 13.82 -20.81
CA PHE A 433 -17.07 12.99 -20.34
C PHE A 433 -15.74 13.61 -20.77
N PRO A 434 -14.77 13.77 -19.86
CA PRO A 434 -13.52 14.48 -20.14
C PRO A 434 -12.57 13.70 -21.05
N ILE A 435 -12.70 12.37 -21.11
CA ILE A 435 -11.87 11.49 -21.93
C ILE A 435 -12.81 10.67 -22.82
N LYS A 436 -12.71 10.88 -24.14
CA LYS A 436 -13.51 10.19 -25.17
C LYS A 436 -12.68 9.30 -26.08
N GLN A 437 -11.36 9.32 -25.90
CA GLN A 437 -10.39 8.49 -26.57
C GLN A 437 -9.21 8.31 -25.62
N ILE A 438 -8.57 7.15 -25.67
CA ILE A 438 -7.32 6.88 -24.97
C ILE A 438 -6.21 6.72 -26.01
N GLU A 439 -4.98 7.03 -25.61
CA GLU A 439 -3.83 6.89 -26.50
C GLU A 439 -3.67 5.44 -26.99
N ASP A 440 -3.21 5.31 -28.23
CA ASP A 440 -2.86 4.02 -28.78
C ASP A 440 -1.67 3.44 -28.04
N ILE A 441 -1.77 2.16 -27.70
CA ILE A 441 -0.71 1.48 -26.97
C ILE A 441 0.26 0.86 -27.98
N ASP A 442 1.54 1.19 -27.83
CA ASP A 442 2.59 0.47 -28.53
C ASP A 442 2.63 -0.98 -28.03
N GLU A 443 2.52 -1.94 -28.95
CA GLU A 443 2.56 -3.37 -28.64
C GLU A 443 3.89 -3.76 -27.96
N THR A 444 4.99 -3.04 -28.23
CA THR A 444 6.30 -3.30 -27.62
C THR A 444 6.32 -3.00 -26.11
N GLU A 445 5.41 -2.17 -25.62
CA GLU A 445 5.26 -1.81 -24.21
C GLU A 445 4.42 -2.84 -23.41
N ILE A 446 3.85 -3.86 -24.06
CA ILE A 446 2.98 -4.85 -23.43
C ILE A 446 3.70 -6.18 -23.23
N GLN A 447 4.64 -6.20 -22.30
CA GLN A 447 5.46 -7.37 -22.00
C GLN A 447 4.83 -8.27 -20.92
N TYR A 448 3.62 -8.78 -21.19
CA TYR A 448 2.92 -9.70 -20.29
C TYR A 448 2.80 -11.11 -20.88
N ASN A 449 2.74 -12.14 -20.03
CA ASN A 449 2.56 -13.53 -20.47
C ASN A 449 1.31 -13.71 -21.32
N VAL A 450 0.21 -13.04 -20.98
CA VAL A 450 -1.05 -13.11 -21.74
C VAL A 450 -0.90 -12.59 -23.18
N THR A 451 -0.03 -11.60 -23.42
CA THR A 451 0.24 -11.06 -24.75
C THR A 451 0.85 -12.12 -25.65
N TRP A 452 1.86 -12.82 -25.15
CA TRP A 452 2.52 -13.91 -25.87
C TRP A 452 1.59 -15.10 -26.12
N LEU A 453 0.80 -15.49 -25.12
CA LEU A 453 -0.22 -16.53 -25.26
C LEU A 453 -1.26 -16.16 -26.33
N CYS A 454 -1.77 -14.92 -26.29
CA CYS A 454 -2.71 -14.42 -27.28
C CYS A 454 -2.10 -14.46 -28.70
N ASN A 455 -0.87 -13.96 -28.85
CA ASN A 455 -0.15 -13.94 -30.13
C ASN A 455 0.10 -15.35 -30.69
N TRP A 456 0.49 -16.30 -29.86
CA TRP A 456 0.68 -17.69 -30.25
C TRP A 456 -0.64 -18.32 -30.71
N LEU A 457 -1.75 -18.15 -29.97
CA LEU A 457 -3.05 -18.69 -30.36
C LEU A 457 -3.61 -18.03 -31.63
N VAL A 458 -3.44 -16.72 -31.78
CA VAL A 458 -3.81 -16.00 -33.00
C VAL A 458 -3.06 -16.57 -34.21
N SER A 459 -1.74 -16.76 -34.08
CA SER A 459 -0.91 -17.40 -35.12
C SER A 459 -1.40 -18.81 -35.44
N LEU A 460 -1.70 -19.64 -34.43
CA LEU A 460 -2.24 -20.99 -34.65
C LEU A 460 -3.60 -20.97 -35.36
N ILE A 461 -4.50 -20.05 -34.98
CA ILE A 461 -5.84 -19.96 -35.56
C ILE A 461 -5.79 -19.47 -37.01
N PHE A 462 -4.96 -18.47 -37.32
CA PHE A 462 -4.83 -17.97 -38.70
C PHE A 462 -4.31 -19.05 -39.65
N ASN A 463 -3.35 -19.86 -39.19
CA ASN A 463 -2.75 -20.89 -40.01
C ASN A 463 -3.49 -22.25 -39.95
N ASP A 464 -4.62 -22.35 -39.25
CA ASP A 464 -5.42 -23.58 -39.15
C ASP A 464 -6.34 -23.75 -40.35
N SER A 465 -6.46 -24.98 -40.85
CA SER A 465 -7.38 -25.31 -41.96
C SER A 465 -8.85 -24.97 -41.70
N LYS A 466 -9.26 -24.85 -40.42
CA LYS A 466 -10.61 -24.45 -40.00
C LYS A 466 -10.68 -23.01 -39.49
N SER A 467 -9.69 -22.16 -39.80
CA SER A 467 -9.60 -20.77 -39.33
C SER A 467 -10.90 -19.99 -39.46
N LYS A 468 -11.51 -19.95 -40.67
CA LYS A 468 -12.77 -19.23 -40.93
C LYS A 468 -13.90 -19.64 -39.99
N ARG A 469 -14.00 -20.94 -39.68
CA ARG A 469 -15.01 -21.48 -38.75
C ARG A 469 -14.68 -21.11 -37.31
N LEU A 470 -13.43 -21.27 -36.87
CA LEU A 470 -13.00 -20.91 -35.52
C LEU A 470 -13.22 -19.42 -35.24
N VAL A 471 -12.83 -18.55 -36.17
CA VAL A 471 -13.04 -17.10 -36.05
C VAL A 471 -14.52 -16.77 -35.98
N LYS A 472 -15.36 -17.40 -36.82
CA LYS A 472 -16.82 -17.24 -36.76
C LYS A 472 -17.39 -17.68 -35.40
N ASP A 473 -16.96 -18.84 -34.90
CA ASP A 473 -17.43 -19.39 -33.63
C ASP A 473 -16.98 -18.54 -32.43
N LEU A 474 -15.77 -17.97 -32.47
CA LEU A 474 -15.27 -17.01 -31.47
C LEU A 474 -16.03 -15.68 -31.46
N LYS A 475 -16.50 -15.21 -32.63
CA LYS A 475 -17.26 -13.95 -32.77
C LYS A 475 -18.71 -14.05 -32.30
N ASN A 476 -19.32 -15.24 -32.32
CA ASN A 476 -20.76 -15.39 -32.10
C ASN A 476 -21.22 -14.96 -30.68
N LEU A 477 -22.42 -14.37 -30.64
CA LEU A 477 -22.95 -13.64 -29.48
C LEU A 477 -23.38 -14.52 -28.30
N SER A 478 -23.82 -15.76 -28.53
CA SER A 478 -24.33 -16.58 -27.42
C SER A 478 -23.18 -17.18 -26.61
N TYR A 479 -23.26 -17.10 -25.27
CA TYR A 479 -22.34 -17.76 -24.35
C TYR A 479 -22.20 -19.27 -24.63
N THR A 480 -23.27 -19.87 -25.15
CA THR A 480 -23.34 -21.27 -25.58
C THR A 480 -22.57 -21.59 -26.87
N SER A 481 -22.16 -20.60 -27.66
CA SER A 481 -21.56 -20.81 -29.00
C SER A 481 -20.03 -20.79 -29.01
N TYR A 482 -19.38 -19.84 -28.31
CA TYR A 482 -17.91 -19.85 -28.23
C TYR A 482 -17.36 -20.84 -27.20
N SER A 483 -18.20 -21.36 -26.28
CA SER A 483 -17.85 -22.51 -25.44
C SER A 483 -17.55 -23.77 -26.28
N LEU A 484 -18.10 -23.86 -27.51
CA LEU A 484 -17.85 -24.95 -28.46
C LEU A 484 -16.44 -24.91 -29.07
N VAL A 485 -15.72 -23.80 -28.95
CA VAL A 485 -14.33 -23.70 -29.43
C VAL A 485 -13.44 -24.54 -28.51
N SER A 486 -13.03 -25.71 -29.00
CA SER A 486 -12.10 -26.60 -28.31
C SER A 486 -10.67 -26.32 -28.75
N PHE A 487 -9.85 -25.75 -27.87
CA PHE A 487 -8.43 -25.58 -28.15
C PHE A 487 -7.67 -26.91 -28.23
N HIS A 488 -8.09 -27.95 -27.51
CA HIS A 488 -7.55 -29.31 -27.70
C HIS A 488 -7.63 -29.77 -29.15
N SER A 489 -8.77 -29.54 -29.81
CA SER A 489 -8.94 -29.88 -31.22
C SER A 489 -8.04 -29.05 -32.14
N LEU A 490 -7.78 -27.78 -31.79
CA LEU A 490 -6.82 -26.92 -32.50
C LEU A 490 -5.38 -27.44 -32.35
N PHE A 491 -4.97 -27.78 -31.13
CA PHE A 491 -3.63 -28.31 -30.84
C PHE A 491 -3.38 -29.64 -31.54
N LEU A 492 -4.36 -30.56 -31.55
CA LEU A 492 -4.23 -31.83 -32.26
C LEU A 492 -4.07 -31.67 -33.78
N ARG A 493 -4.67 -30.61 -34.38
CA ARG A 493 -4.50 -30.33 -35.81
C ARG A 493 -3.18 -29.66 -36.16
N ASN A 494 -2.54 -29.03 -35.18
CA ASN A 494 -1.27 -28.31 -35.33
C ASN A 494 -0.14 -29.02 -34.56
N ALA A 495 -0.28 -30.33 -34.32
CA ALA A 495 0.65 -31.10 -33.50
C ALA A 495 2.05 -31.22 -34.14
N GLU A 496 2.17 -31.02 -35.45
CA GLU A 496 3.43 -30.97 -36.19
C GLU A 496 4.33 -29.80 -35.77
N ARG A 497 3.74 -28.71 -35.25
CA ARG A 497 4.47 -27.50 -34.87
C ARG A 497 5.18 -27.67 -33.54
N GLU A 498 6.44 -27.30 -33.47
CA GLU A 498 7.26 -27.40 -32.25
C GLU A 498 6.68 -26.61 -31.06
N SER A 499 6.08 -25.46 -31.35
CA SER A 499 5.42 -24.59 -30.36
C SER A 499 4.19 -25.21 -29.69
N VAL A 500 3.61 -26.27 -30.25
CA VAL A 500 2.45 -26.99 -29.68
C VAL A 500 2.93 -28.21 -28.94
N ASN A 501 3.29 -28.11 -27.66
CA ASN A 501 3.72 -29.26 -26.84
C ASN A 501 2.99 -29.29 -25.49
N MET A 502 3.10 -30.42 -24.77
CA MET A 502 2.37 -30.62 -23.51
C MET A 502 2.71 -29.59 -22.45
N ASP A 503 3.99 -29.29 -22.26
CA ASP A 503 4.43 -28.35 -21.24
C ASP A 503 3.82 -26.97 -21.45
N VAL A 504 3.85 -26.48 -22.69
CA VAL A 504 3.30 -25.19 -23.08
C VAL A 504 1.78 -25.15 -22.94
N ILE A 505 1.10 -26.22 -23.33
CA ILE A 505 -0.37 -26.32 -23.21
C ILE A 505 -0.78 -26.38 -21.75
N PHE A 506 -0.09 -27.19 -20.94
CA PHE A 506 -0.38 -27.33 -19.51
C PHE A 506 -0.18 -25.99 -18.78
N SER A 507 1.00 -25.38 -18.92
CA SER A 507 1.33 -24.12 -18.25
C SER A 507 0.44 -22.93 -18.68
N SER A 508 -0.26 -23.05 -19.82
CA SER A 508 -1.12 -22.00 -20.36
C SER A 508 -2.61 -22.17 -20.04
N PHE A 509 -3.08 -23.42 -19.88
CA PHE A 509 -4.52 -23.73 -19.78
C PHE A 509 -4.92 -24.54 -18.56
N TYR A 510 -3.96 -25.10 -17.82
CA TYR A 510 -4.23 -25.93 -16.66
C TYR A 510 -3.73 -25.27 -15.39
N THR A 511 -4.51 -25.39 -14.31
CA THR A 511 -4.04 -25.00 -12.97
C THR A 511 -3.01 -26.01 -12.46
N ASN A 512 -2.31 -25.68 -11.36
CA ASN A 512 -1.42 -26.63 -10.68
C ASN A 512 -2.15 -27.88 -10.16
N GLU A 513 -3.48 -27.84 -10.07
CA GLU A 513 -4.34 -28.97 -9.73
C GLU A 513 -4.75 -29.81 -10.96
N GLY A 514 -4.29 -29.45 -12.16
CA GLY A 514 -4.67 -30.14 -13.40
C GLY A 514 -6.06 -29.79 -13.93
N LYS A 515 -6.69 -28.69 -13.47
CA LYS A 515 -8.00 -28.25 -13.95
C LYS A 515 -7.87 -27.38 -15.19
N TYR A 516 -8.53 -27.76 -16.28
CA TYR A 516 -8.55 -27.01 -17.54
C TYR A 516 -9.42 -25.76 -17.45
N THR A 517 -8.89 -24.61 -17.87
CA THR A 517 -9.59 -23.33 -17.90
C THR A 517 -9.19 -22.50 -19.12
N ASP A 518 -10.17 -22.15 -19.96
CA ASP A 518 -9.93 -21.40 -21.20
C ASP A 518 -10.89 -20.20 -21.43
N ALA A 519 -11.80 -19.97 -20.48
CA ALA A 519 -12.84 -18.95 -20.61
C ALA A 519 -12.26 -17.53 -20.76
N GLY A 520 -11.19 -17.20 -20.00
CA GLY A 520 -10.57 -15.88 -20.06
C GLY A 520 -9.92 -15.62 -21.41
N ILE A 521 -9.13 -16.57 -21.91
CA ILE A 521 -8.43 -16.40 -23.20
C ILE A 521 -9.39 -16.44 -24.39
N LYS A 522 -10.49 -17.22 -24.32
CA LYS A 522 -11.57 -17.16 -25.32
C LYS A 522 -12.19 -15.76 -25.42
N LYS A 523 -12.47 -15.13 -24.28
CA LYS A 523 -12.99 -13.74 -24.25
C LYS A 523 -12.00 -12.74 -24.85
N LEU A 524 -10.71 -12.87 -24.52
CA LEU A 524 -9.68 -12.00 -25.09
C LEU A 524 -9.54 -12.18 -26.61
N LEU A 525 -9.50 -13.43 -27.09
CA LEU A 525 -9.46 -13.74 -28.53
C LEU A 525 -10.73 -13.25 -29.26
N ARG A 526 -11.89 -13.29 -28.58
CA ARG A 526 -13.12 -12.72 -29.13
C ARG A 526 -12.99 -11.21 -29.36
N ILE A 527 -12.38 -10.47 -28.43
CA ILE A 527 -12.06 -9.05 -28.65
C ILE A 527 -11.09 -8.91 -29.84
N TYR A 528 -10.00 -9.67 -29.85
CA TYR A 528 -9.02 -9.64 -30.95
C TYR A 528 -9.65 -9.84 -32.33
N PHE A 529 -10.44 -10.91 -32.50
CA PHE A 529 -11.00 -11.21 -33.82
C PHE A 529 -12.14 -10.26 -34.23
N SER A 530 -12.79 -9.60 -33.27
CA SER A 530 -13.85 -8.61 -33.54
C SER A 530 -13.36 -7.22 -33.93
N GLN A 531 -12.06 -6.95 -33.86
CA GLN A 531 -11.46 -5.70 -34.34
C GLN A 531 -11.59 -5.52 -35.85
N SER A 532 -11.29 -4.31 -36.32
CA SER A 532 -11.16 -3.97 -37.74
C SER A 532 -10.11 -4.86 -38.42
N ASP A 533 -10.25 -5.09 -39.73
CA ASP A 533 -9.27 -5.93 -40.46
C ASP A 533 -7.91 -5.24 -40.64
N GLU A 534 -7.86 -3.89 -40.58
CA GLU A 534 -6.62 -3.11 -40.64
C GLU A 534 -5.73 -3.33 -39.39
N GLU A 535 -6.33 -3.65 -38.24
CA GLU A 535 -5.63 -3.95 -36.99
C GLU A 535 -5.15 -5.41 -36.89
N LYS A 536 -5.69 -6.31 -37.73
CA LYS A 536 -5.32 -7.72 -37.75
C LYS A 536 -4.10 -7.94 -38.63
N LYS A 537 -2.94 -8.00 -37.99
CA LYS A 537 -1.71 -8.42 -38.67
C LYS A 537 -1.67 -9.95 -38.76
N GLU A 538 -1.46 -10.46 -39.97
CA GLU A 538 -1.07 -11.85 -40.19
C GLU A 538 0.25 -12.08 -39.44
N LYS A 539 0.20 -12.80 -38.31
CA LYS A 539 1.38 -12.98 -37.47
C LYS A 539 2.22 -14.12 -38.01
N LYS A 540 3.50 -13.83 -38.25
CA LYS A 540 4.54 -14.87 -38.40
C LYS A 540 4.46 -15.83 -37.22
N GLU A 541 4.90 -17.07 -37.43
CA GLU A 541 4.90 -18.08 -36.39
C GLU A 541 5.58 -17.56 -35.12
N VAL A 542 4.81 -17.52 -34.03
CA VAL A 542 5.28 -17.09 -32.70
C VAL A 542 5.58 -18.34 -31.89
N ASN A 543 6.82 -18.49 -31.43
CA ASN A 543 7.17 -19.51 -30.46
C ASN A 543 6.82 -19.02 -29.05
N TRP A 544 6.07 -19.82 -28.31
CA TRP A 544 5.71 -19.56 -26.91
C TRP A 544 6.36 -20.61 -26.03
N GLU A 545 7.23 -20.16 -25.13
CA GLU A 545 8.12 -21.05 -24.35
C GLU A 545 7.86 -21.02 -22.84
N LYS A 546 6.62 -20.79 -22.39
CA LYS A 546 6.42 -20.72 -20.93
C LYS A 546 6.51 -22.10 -20.28
N LYS A 547 7.57 -22.25 -19.49
CA LYS A 547 7.97 -23.47 -18.79
C LYS A 547 7.97 -23.23 -17.29
N GLU A 548 6.90 -23.67 -16.64
CA GLU A 548 6.95 -24.22 -15.29
C GLU A 548 5.74 -25.16 -15.16
N VAL A 549 6.04 -26.46 -15.19
CA VAL A 549 5.09 -27.55 -14.96
C VAL A 549 5.60 -28.28 -13.73
N PRO A 550 4.73 -28.63 -12.76
CA PRO A 550 5.15 -29.41 -11.60
C PRO A 550 5.86 -30.69 -12.02
N ASN A 551 6.92 -31.08 -11.30
CA ASN A 551 7.75 -32.24 -11.67
C ASN A 551 6.95 -33.54 -11.76
N ASP A 552 5.93 -33.70 -10.91
CA ASP A 552 5.08 -34.89 -10.94
C ASP A 552 4.26 -34.96 -12.24
N PHE A 553 3.74 -33.82 -12.71
CA PHE A 553 3.05 -33.73 -14.00
C PHE A 553 4.00 -33.95 -15.17
N LYS A 554 5.24 -33.45 -15.11
CA LYS A 554 6.25 -33.75 -16.14
C LYS A 554 6.56 -35.24 -16.22
N SER A 555 6.80 -35.87 -15.08
CA SER A 555 7.07 -37.31 -14.99
C SER A 555 5.89 -38.11 -15.55
N TRP A 556 4.67 -37.67 -15.26
CA TRP A 556 3.46 -38.27 -15.81
C TRP A 556 3.32 -38.07 -17.32
N PHE A 557 3.67 -36.90 -17.87
CA PHE A 557 3.71 -36.69 -19.32
C PHE A 557 4.73 -37.62 -20.01
N GLU A 558 5.87 -37.88 -19.38
CA GLU A 558 6.85 -38.86 -19.88
C GLU A 558 6.29 -40.28 -19.89
N VAL A 559 5.52 -40.67 -18.86
CA VAL A 559 4.80 -41.96 -18.82
C VAL A 559 3.82 -42.06 -20.01
N ILE A 560 3.06 -41.00 -20.27
CA ILE A 560 2.11 -40.94 -21.40
C ILE A 560 2.83 -41.01 -22.75
N ASP A 561 3.95 -40.31 -22.91
CA ASP A 561 4.76 -40.34 -24.12
C ASP A 561 5.37 -41.73 -24.36
N ASN A 562 5.84 -42.40 -23.32
CA ASN A 562 6.37 -43.76 -23.40
C ASN A 562 5.28 -44.77 -23.77
N PHE A 563 4.08 -44.64 -23.20
CA PHE A 563 2.92 -45.46 -23.58
C PHE A 563 2.56 -45.26 -25.07
N ALA A 564 2.51 -44.01 -25.53
CA ALA A 564 2.23 -43.70 -26.93
C ALA A 564 3.33 -44.25 -27.85
N TYR A 565 4.60 -44.18 -27.44
CA TYR A 565 5.70 -44.76 -28.21
C TYR A 565 5.56 -46.29 -28.34
N ASP A 566 5.34 -46.99 -27.22
CA ASP A 566 5.21 -48.45 -27.22
C ASP A 566 4.01 -48.92 -28.04
N TYR A 567 2.88 -48.19 -28.01
CA TYR A 567 1.75 -48.50 -28.87
C TYR A 567 2.07 -48.34 -30.36
N ILE A 568 2.80 -47.29 -30.77
CA ILE A 568 3.23 -47.12 -32.16
C ILE A 568 4.11 -48.32 -32.58
N VAL A 569 5.06 -48.70 -31.74
CA VAL A 569 5.98 -49.82 -32.01
C VAL A 569 5.19 -51.12 -32.18
N TYR A 570 4.27 -51.41 -31.26
CA TYR A 570 3.38 -52.57 -31.33
C TYR A 570 2.55 -52.59 -32.62
N ARG A 571 1.93 -51.45 -32.97
CA ARG A 571 1.11 -51.36 -34.19
C ARG A 571 1.94 -51.54 -35.46
N LEU A 572 3.14 -50.96 -35.52
CA LEU A 572 4.05 -51.16 -36.64
C LEU A 572 4.45 -52.64 -36.78
N TYR A 573 4.84 -53.29 -35.69
CA TYR A 573 5.18 -54.73 -35.66
C TYR A 573 4.04 -55.59 -36.21
N ARG A 574 2.79 -55.31 -35.80
CA ARG A 574 1.60 -56.03 -36.28
C ARG A 574 1.30 -55.76 -37.75
N LEU A 575 1.50 -54.53 -38.22
CA LEU A 575 1.22 -54.16 -39.61
C LEU A 575 2.27 -54.71 -40.59
N THR A 576 3.53 -54.85 -40.17
CA THR A 576 4.63 -55.41 -40.99
C THR A 576 4.73 -56.93 -40.90
N LYS A 577 3.80 -57.61 -40.22
CA LYS A 577 3.75 -59.08 -40.06
C LYS A 577 5.09 -59.69 -39.60
N ASN A 578 5.82 -59.02 -38.72
CA ASN A 578 7.11 -59.47 -38.18
C ASN A 578 8.24 -59.57 -39.23
N THR A 579 8.07 -59.04 -40.44
CA THR A 579 9.16 -58.87 -41.41
C THR A 579 9.81 -57.49 -41.24
N GLU A 580 11.08 -57.34 -41.63
CA GLU A 580 11.90 -56.12 -41.47
C GLU A 580 11.10 -54.83 -41.64
N PHE A 581 11.39 -53.81 -40.81
CA PHE A 581 10.74 -52.49 -40.73
C PHE A 581 10.85 -51.63 -42.02
N ALA A 582 10.70 -52.21 -43.20
CA ALA A 582 10.43 -51.50 -44.44
C ALA A 582 8.98 -51.03 -44.42
N VAL A 583 8.76 -49.88 -43.77
CA VAL A 583 7.43 -49.28 -43.63
C VAL A 583 7.08 -48.56 -44.94
N ASP A 584 6.16 -49.12 -45.72
CA ASP A 584 5.65 -48.47 -46.92
C ASP A 584 4.63 -47.36 -46.57
N ALA A 585 4.33 -46.49 -47.54
CA ALA A 585 3.36 -45.41 -47.36
C ALA A 585 1.97 -45.93 -46.92
N LYS A 586 1.56 -47.11 -47.39
CA LYS A 586 0.28 -47.74 -47.00
C LYS A 586 0.23 -48.13 -45.54
N THR A 587 1.36 -48.56 -44.96
CA THR A 587 1.48 -48.91 -43.54
C THR A 587 1.38 -47.66 -42.67
N TYR A 588 2.01 -46.56 -43.07
CA TYR A 588 1.86 -45.27 -42.39
C TYR A 588 0.43 -44.72 -42.49
N ASP A 589 -0.23 -44.83 -43.63
CA ASP A 589 -1.64 -44.43 -43.79
C ASP A 589 -2.60 -45.24 -42.92
N ARG A 590 -2.28 -46.52 -42.68
CA ARG A 590 -3.04 -47.38 -41.76
C ARG A 590 -2.80 -46.99 -40.31
N LEU A 591 -1.54 -46.78 -39.93
CA LEU A 591 -1.19 -46.30 -38.58
C LEU A 591 -1.84 -44.95 -38.28
N TRP A 592 -1.83 -44.02 -39.23
CA TRP A 592 -2.46 -42.72 -39.08
C TRP A 592 -3.98 -42.82 -38.93
N ARG A 593 -4.64 -43.76 -39.64
CA ARG A 593 -6.07 -44.05 -39.46
C ARG A 593 -6.36 -44.57 -38.06
N ASP A 594 -5.61 -45.58 -37.60
CA ASP A 594 -5.76 -46.13 -36.24
C ASP A 594 -5.62 -45.04 -35.16
N ILE A 595 -4.65 -44.13 -35.32
CA ILE A 595 -4.42 -43.00 -34.39
C ILE A 595 -5.55 -41.96 -34.49
N SER A 596 -6.04 -41.70 -35.70
CA SER A 596 -7.11 -40.72 -35.94
C SER A 596 -8.46 -41.20 -35.41
N ASP A 597 -8.65 -42.52 -35.36
CA ASP A 597 -9.88 -43.19 -34.90
C ASP A 597 -9.92 -43.41 -33.37
N ILE A 598 -8.87 -43.00 -32.64
CA ILE A 598 -8.88 -43.03 -31.16
C ILE A 598 -10.11 -42.26 -30.64
N PRO A 599 -11.00 -42.91 -29.86
CA PRO A 599 -12.22 -42.27 -29.38
C PRO A 599 -11.92 -41.06 -28.49
N ASN A 600 -12.80 -40.06 -28.56
CA ASN A 600 -12.74 -38.84 -27.74
C ASN A 600 -13.98 -38.70 -26.83
N ASP A 601 -14.67 -39.80 -26.60
CA ASP A 601 -15.88 -39.90 -25.78
C ASP A 601 -15.73 -41.09 -24.82
N ASN A 602 -16.82 -41.51 -24.17
CA ASN A 602 -16.81 -42.60 -23.19
C ASN A 602 -16.27 -43.93 -23.73
N ARG A 603 -16.24 -44.12 -25.07
CA ARG A 603 -15.64 -45.31 -25.69
C ARG A 603 -14.12 -45.36 -25.53
N PHE A 604 -13.49 -44.24 -25.15
CA PHE A 604 -12.06 -44.18 -24.89
C PHE A 604 -11.63 -45.12 -23.77
N ILE A 605 -12.47 -45.32 -22.75
CA ILE A 605 -12.18 -46.24 -21.63
C ILE A 605 -12.10 -47.68 -22.14
N ILE A 606 -13.08 -48.10 -22.94
CA ILE A 606 -13.09 -49.44 -23.54
C ILE A 606 -11.87 -49.60 -24.46
N TRP A 607 -11.53 -48.55 -25.22
CA TRP A 607 -10.37 -48.56 -26.10
C TRP A 607 -9.05 -48.66 -25.33
N ILE A 608 -8.86 -47.91 -24.24
CA ILE A 608 -7.59 -47.91 -23.50
C ILE A 608 -7.38 -49.24 -22.77
N GLU A 609 -8.43 -49.83 -22.20
CA GLU A 609 -8.38 -51.17 -21.57
C GLU A 609 -7.96 -52.25 -22.59
N ASP A 610 -8.60 -52.27 -23.77
CA ASP A 610 -8.27 -53.21 -24.84
C ASP A 610 -6.82 -53.03 -25.34
N VAL A 611 -6.38 -51.78 -25.46
CA VAL A 611 -5.02 -51.45 -25.89
C VAL A 611 -3.99 -51.86 -24.83
N ILE A 612 -4.24 -51.60 -23.55
CA ILE A 612 -3.35 -52.00 -22.45
C ILE A 612 -3.19 -53.52 -22.43
N ASN A 613 -4.28 -54.28 -22.53
CA ASN A 613 -4.22 -55.75 -22.55
C ASN A 613 -3.35 -56.26 -23.71
N LYS A 614 -3.60 -55.77 -24.93
CA LYS A 614 -2.83 -56.15 -26.13
C LYS A 614 -1.35 -55.74 -26.07
N LEU A 615 -1.06 -54.56 -25.51
CA LEU A 615 0.31 -54.09 -25.30
C LEU A 615 1.03 -54.94 -24.26
N ASN A 616 0.37 -55.31 -23.17
CA ASN A 616 0.94 -56.12 -22.11
C ASN A 616 1.28 -57.53 -22.57
N ASP A 617 0.44 -58.14 -23.41
CA ASP A 617 0.74 -59.43 -24.06
C ASP A 617 2.01 -59.31 -24.92
N TYR A 618 2.10 -58.27 -25.76
CA TYR A 618 3.27 -58.01 -26.58
C TYR A 618 4.53 -57.70 -25.76
N GLN A 619 4.40 -56.95 -24.67
CA GLN A 619 5.53 -56.63 -23.80
C GLN A 619 6.02 -57.85 -23.01
N GLU A 620 5.13 -58.76 -22.64
CA GLU A 620 5.51 -60.04 -22.01
C GLU A 620 6.34 -60.90 -22.97
N GLU A 621 5.94 -61.01 -24.24
CA GLU A 621 6.72 -61.68 -25.29
C GLU A 621 8.11 -61.05 -25.48
N ASN A 622 8.23 -59.74 -25.25
CA ASN A 622 9.45 -58.96 -25.47
C ASN A 622 10.21 -58.58 -24.19
N LYS A 623 9.85 -59.16 -23.03
CA LYS A 623 10.46 -58.90 -21.71
C LYS A 623 10.53 -57.41 -21.32
N ARG A 624 9.48 -56.64 -21.61
CA ARG A 624 9.32 -55.23 -21.23
C ARG A 624 8.35 -55.06 -20.07
N MET A 625 8.40 -53.90 -19.41
CA MET A 625 7.55 -53.54 -18.29
C MET A 625 6.09 -53.35 -18.74
N LYS A 626 5.14 -54.01 -18.06
CA LYS A 626 3.70 -53.91 -18.34
C LYS A 626 3.12 -52.56 -17.93
N TRP A 627 2.13 -52.10 -18.67
CA TRP A 627 1.31 -50.92 -18.38
C TRP A 627 0.15 -51.26 -17.46
N ASN A 628 -0.24 -50.33 -16.60
CA ASN A 628 -1.46 -50.41 -15.80
C ASN A 628 -2.37 -49.20 -16.08
N GLU A 629 -3.66 -49.33 -15.78
CA GLU A 629 -4.65 -48.27 -16.00
C GLU A 629 -4.45 -47.09 -15.03
N GLU A 630 -3.97 -47.36 -13.81
CA GLU A 630 -3.84 -46.36 -12.75
C GLU A 630 -2.81 -45.28 -13.12
N ASP A 631 -1.63 -45.68 -13.60
CA ASP A 631 -0.54 -44.81 -14.02
C ASP A 631 -0.92 -43.91 -15.21
N LEU A 632 -1.90 -44.34 -16.03
CA LEU A 632 -2.32 -43.63 -17.23
C LEU A 632 -3.55 -42.75 -16.99
N LEU A 633 -4.58 -43.25 -16.32
CA LEU A 633 -5.87 -42.57 -16.20
C LEU A 633 -5.97 -41.62 -15.00
N TYR A 634 -5.09 -41.76 -14.01
CA TYR A 634 -5.05 -40.90 -12.84
C TYR A 634 -3.90 -39.91 -12.97
N ASN A 635 -4.20 -38.64 -12.72
CA ASN A 635 -3.16 -37.63 -12.66
C ASN A 635 -2.31 -37.81 -11.39
N PRO A 636 -1.18 -37.08 -11.24
CA PRO A 636 -0.31 -37.20 -10.06
C PRO A 636 -0.97 -36.88 -8.72
N LEU A 637 -2.15 -36.27 -8.71
CA LEU A 637 -2.92 -35.95 -7.51
C LEU A 637 -3.94 -37.05 -7.18
N GLY A 638 -3.98 -38.14 -7.94
CA GLY A 638 -4.93 -39.24 -7.78
C GLY A 638 -6.32 -38.93 -8.33
N GLU A 639 -6.48 -37.89 -9.16
CA GLU A 639 -7.75 -37.58 -9.80
C GLU A 639 -7.87 -38.25 -11.18
N ARG A 640 -8.94 -39.02 -11.37
CA ARG A 640 -9.23 -39.69 -12.65
C ARG A 640 -9.57 -38.65 -13.73
N SER A 641 -8.75 -38.56 -14.77
CA SER A 641 -8.77 -37.47 -15.76
C SER A 641 -8.92 -37.95 -17.21
N VAL A 642 -9.90 -38.83 -17.47
CA VAL A 642 -10.08 -39.57 -18.74
C VAL A 642 -10.04 -38.68 -19.99
N SER A 643 -10.75 -37.55 -19.99
CA SER A 643 -10.81 -36.65 -21.16
C SER A 643 -9.47 -35.96 -21.43
N PHE A 644 -8.73 -35.62 -20.38
CA PHE A 644 -7.42 -35.01 -20.50
C PHE A 644 -6.39 -36.04 -20.98
N VAL A 645 -6.40 -37.25 -20.41
CA VAL A 645 -5.53 -38.36 -20.83
C VAL A 645 -5.77 -38.74 -22.29
N SER A 646 -7.02 -38.84 -22.72
CA SER A 646 -7.37 -39.05 -24.13
C SER A 646 -6.74 -37.98 -25.03
N PHE A 647 -6.79 -36.71 -24.63
CA PHE A 647 -6.15 -35.63 -25.36
C PHE A 647 -4.61 -35.77 -25.37
N LEU A 648 -3.98 -36.01 -24.22
CA LEU A 648 -2.53 -36.14 -24.10
C LEU A 648 -2.00 -37.28 -24.97
N ILE A 649 -2.58 -38.48 -24.85
CA ILE A 649 -2.20 -39.65 -25.63
C ILE A 649 -2.31 -39.36 -27.13
N ARG A 650 -3.42 -38.76 -27.58
CA ARG A 650 -3.60 -38.38 -28.99
C ARG A 650 -2.59 -37.33 -29.46
N LEU A 651 -2.21 -36.40 -28.59
CA LEU A 651 -1.19 -35.39 -28.88
C LEU A 651 0.20 -36.05 -28.99
N SER A 652 0.59 -36.88 -28.03
CA SER A 652 1.83 -37.68 -28.04
C SER A 652 1.94 -38.49 -29.32
N PHE A 653 0.88 -39.21 -29.70
CA PHE A 653 0.87 -40.01 -30.92
C PHE A 653 1.13 -39.16 -32.16
N LYS A 654 0.41 -38.06 -32.33
CA LYS A 654 0.60 -37.19 -33.50
C LYS A 654 2.01 -36.59 -33.52
N LYS A 655 2.54 -36.19 -32.35
CA LYS A 655 3.92 -35.70 -32.22
C LYS A 655 4.95 -36.73 -32.65
N LEU A 656 4.84 -37.94 -32.11
CA LEU A 656 5.75 -39.05 -32.45
C LEU A 656 5.62 -39.42 -33.93
N PHE A 657 4.41 -39.45 -34.47
CA PHE A 657 4.18 -39.70 -35.89
C PHE A 657 4.89 -38.65 -36.77
N TYR A 658 4.69 -37.35 -36.53
CA TYR A 658 5.37 -36.31 -37.30
C TYR A 658 6.90 -36.35 -37.13
N LYS A 659 7.39 -36.66 -35.93
CA LYS A 659 8.83 -36.76 -35.64
C LYS A 659 9.50 -37.91 -36.39
N TYR A 660 8.86 -39.07 -36.47
CA TYR A 660 9.48 -40.30 -37.00
C TYR A 660 9.07 -40.66 -38.43
N VAL A 661 7.97 -40.13 -38.95
CA VAL A 661 7.38 -40.55 -40.23
C VAL A 661 7.49 -39.49 -41.34
N ILE A 662 7.33 -38.20 -41.02
CA ILE A 662 7.24 -37.13 -42.04
C ILE A 662 8.54 -36.31 -42.18
N LYS A 663 9.45 -36.35 -41.19
CA LYS A 663 10.77 -35.70 -41.26
C LYS A 663 11.88 -36.57 -41.89
N LYS A 664 11.54 -37.75 -42.40
CA LYS A 664 12.36 -38.55 -43.33
C LYS A 664 11.71 -38.47 -44.70
#